data_AF-G2WJQ1-F1
#
_entry.id   AF-G2WJQ1-F1
#
_cell.length_a   1.000
_cell.length_b   1.000
_cell.length_c   1.000
_cell.angle_alpha   90.00
_cell.angle_beta   90.00
_cell.angle_gamma   90.00
#
_symmetry.space_group_name_H-M   'P 1'
#
loop_
_entity.id
_entity.type
_entity.pdbx_description
1 polymer ?
#
loop_
_entity_poly.entity_id
_entity_poly.type
_entity_poly.pdbx_seq_one_letter_code
_entity_poly.pdbx_strand_id
1 'polypeptide(L)'
;MLEEQLYLLACIFASRADTRNIKKLSTRLGSQSNYLEILCVLWPELDDPKNLLFLRELEEEVQSPEGEETTDEDVIVELLESDSSLIPLIESDTTTRSNRYHELQEFISKKLNNKTLENFEEWLRERILICNEMIPETPLLYSVLWETAKSKVLSTKFIGWVEGVLKPLDHLNKRLHLIFKINEWEKMPDSELFKIIFDGVEDMQEYIGIADVIEDELAPTLSYGKKWETFITEFFNKQQFSLKSDTNYQLFIKLYYSLEKGVKDNSEASRKLQSNVVDILFHNSENLFNLSSLTHKLDELWSILSGFPDEITLEEQKTITALEMKQFMEFFIKCSTKFSFKEIFAITQEEESAQLAHFSSLCHEEFNKANEISSFLQAMYETVLDISKDDKIFTRISMDEKLYSILEILLQMNEFAYIEAIIERFDYSNNTQIYELLVKFFWHFFNNASNGLRKEPEMKKASQTLQIIQKHMSQRAGTNLTKLEVLLEISDKLSHYSINLNKSHNGARDTAFKPSNILEYRDCPLDIISNLLELNPRLYKDLPTTKSLLFGIYDSLSINREGQTGKVEVDLMVLHIDYALVNLDFGTAYELGKQVFEICQEAGQHMMKALGDEHWLTFYQMGKFVDPNWVDNEIPTEIIVLQMSILGRLLEVCPLEEVEIVTSQWSTLELELSARDLVKDKYALDGQNDNKSKVGGIAREIFHNVTNF
;
A
#
# COMPACT_ATOMS: atom_id res chain seq x y z
N MET A 1 -61.34 -62.65 28.98
CA MET A 1 -60.82 -63.49 30.09
C MET A 1 -59.47 -64.07 29.72
N LEU A 2 -59.35 -64.90 28.68
CA LEU A 2 -58.06 -65.45 28.21
C LEU A 2 -57.07 -64.35 27.78
N GLU A 3 -57.55 -63.33 27.07
CA GLU A 3 -56.72 -62.19 26.65
C GLU A 3 -56.10 -61.42 27.83
N GLU A 4 -56.86 -61.20 28.92
CA GLU A 4 -56.34 -60.57 30.13
C GLU A 4 -55.26 -61.43 30.80
N GLN A 5 -55.44 -62.76 30.80
CA GLN A 5 -54.47 -63.69 31.38
C GLN A 5 -53.17 -63.73 30.57
N LEU A 6 -53.27 -63.79 29.24
CA LEU A 6 -52.12 -63.73 28.33
C LEU A 6 -51.37 -62.40 28.45
N TYR A 7 -52.09 -61.28 28.58
CA TYR A 7 -51.49 -59.96 28.77
C TYR A 7 -50.73 -59.84 30.09
N LEU A 8 -51.32 -60.31 31.19
CA LEU A 8 -50.67 -60.31 32.50
C LEU A 8 -49.45 -61.25 32.52
N LEU A 9 -49.54 -62.43 31.88
CA LEU A 9 -48.40 -63.32 31.70
C LEU A 9 -47.27 -62.65 30.91
N ALA A 10 -47.60 -61.97 29.81
CA ALA A 10 -46.62 -61.23 29.02
C ALA A 10 -45.95 -60.12 29.83
N CYS A 11 -46.71 -59.39 30.66
CA CYS A 11 -46.15 -58.37 31.57
C CYS A 11 -45.15 -58.98 32.57
N ILE A 12 -45.49 -60.13 33.17
CA ILE A 12 -44.61 -60.81 34.13
C ILE A 12 -43.35 -61.32 33.43
N PHE A 13 -43.47 -62.00 32.30
CA PHE A 13 -42.30 -62.53 31.58
C PHE A 13 -41.40 -61.42 31.04
N ALA A 14 -41.97 -60.31 30.53
CA ALA A 14 -41.19 -59.14 30.14
C ALA A 14 -40.41 -58.56 31.34
N SER A 15 -41.06 -58.40 32.51
CA SER A 15 -40.40 -57.89 33.72
C SER A 15 -39.27 -58.80 34.25
N ARG A 16 -39.30 -60.09 33.92
CA ARG A 16 -38.30 -61.08 34.30
C ARG A 16 -37.21 -61.28 33.24
N ALA A 17 -37.27 -60.56 32.11
CA ALA A 17 -36.42 -60.79 30.94
C ALA A 17 -36.46 -62.26 30.45
N ASP A 18 -37.62 -62.93 30.55
CA ASP A 18 -37.77 -64.34 30.20
C ASP A 18 -38.00 -64.50 28.69
N THR A 19 -36.90 -64.47 27.92
CA THR A 19 -36.92 -64.64 26.46
C THR A 19 -37.59 -65.95 26.02
N ARG A 20 -37.52 -67.02 26.81
CA ARG A 20 -38.06 -68.33 26.42
C ARG A 20 -39.58 -68.33 26.44
N ASN A 21 -40.17 -67.83 27.52
CA ASN A 21 -41.62 -67.85 27.69
C ASN A 21 -42.32 -66.70 26.94
N ILE A 22 -41.69 -65.52 26.84
CA ILE A 22 -42.29 -64.39 26.11
C ILE A 22 -42.45 -64.68 24.61
N LYS A 23 -41.50 -65.42 24.00
CA LYS A 23 -41.56 -65.84 22.59
C LYS A 23 -42.81 -66.65 22.25
N LYS A 24 -43.33 -67.43 23.21
CA LYS A 24 -44.54 -68.24 23.02
C LYS A 24 -45.81 -67.38 22.90
N LEU A 25 -45.75 -66.12 23.34
CA LEU A 25 -46.89 -65.20 23.39
C LEU A 25 -46.93 -64.21 22.22
N SER A 26 -45.96 -64.25 21.29
CA SER A 26 -45.78 -63.22 20.26
C SER A 26 -46.95 -63.05 19.29
N THR A 27 -47.70 -64.11 19.00
CA THR A 27 -48.88 -64.10 18.10
C THR A 27 -50.21 -64.25 18.85
N ARG A 28 -50.19 -64.26 20.18
CA ARG A 28 -51.33 -64.67 21.04
C ARG A 28 -52.00 -63.50 21.77
N LEU A 29 -51.39 -62.32 21.73
CA LEU A 29 -51.99 -61.08 22.23
C LEU A 29 -52.70 -60.41 21.07
N GLY A 30 -54.00 -60.11 21.22
CA GLY A 30 -54.89 -59.74 20.10
C GLY A 30 -54.39 -58.64 19.14
N SER A 31 -53.46 -57.79 19.58
CA SER A 31 -52.68 -56.91 18.70
C SER A 31 -51.17 -57.07 18.93
N GLN A 32 -50.39 -57.05 17.85
CA GLN A 32 -48.92 -56.99 17.90
C GLN A 32 -48.43 -55.72 18.64
N SER A 33 -49.20 -54.63 18.58
CA SER A 33 -48.92 -53.38 19.32
C SER A 33 -48.86 -53.63 20.82
N ASN A 34 -49.87 -54.30 21.38
CA ASN A 34 -49.89 -54.61 22.82
C ASN A 34 -48.66 -55.42 23.26
N TYR A 35 -48.21 -56.36 22.42
CA TYR A 35 -47.00 -57.15 22.69
C TYR A 35 -45.75 -56.25 22.70
N LEU A 36 -45.55 -55.44 21.66
CA LEU A 36 -44.41 -54.53 21.57
C LEU A 36 -44.39 -53.49 22.71
N GLU A 37 -45.53 -52.92 23.05
CA GLU A 37 -45.68 -51.93 24.13
C GLU A 37 -45.27 -52.50 25.50
N ILE A 38 -45.73 -53.71 25.82
CA ILE A 38 -45.32 -54.43 27.05
C ILE A 38 -43.81 -54.60 27.09
N LEU A 39 -43.21 -55.14 26.02
CA LEU A 39 -41.78 -55.41 26.00
C LEU A 39 -40.94 -54.12 25.96
N CYS A 40 -41.47 -53.03 25.41
CA CYS A 40 -40.80 -51.74 25.38
C CYS A 40 -40.61 -51.16 26.79
N VAL A 41 -41.65 -51.27 27.64
CA VAL A 41 -41.67 -50.65 28.98
C VAL A 41 -41.19 -51.59 30.08
N LEU A 42 -41.65 -52.84 30.10
CA LEU A 42 -41.44 -53.72 31.25
C LEU A 42 -40.16 -54.54 31.18
N TRP A 43 -39.51 -54.65 30.02
CA TRP A 43 -38.20 -55.30 29.95
C TRP A 43 -37.16 -54.49 30.73
N PRO A 44 -36.34 -55.09 31.61
CA PRO A 44 -35.38 -54.36 32.43
C PRO A 44 -34.44 -53.48 31.60
N GLU A 45 -34.33 -52.20 31.95
CA GLU A 45 -33.59 -51.20 31.17
C GLU A 45 -32.07 -51.46 31.13
N LEU A 46 -31.54 -52.19 32.12
CA LEU A 46 -30.13 -52.55 32.27
C LEU A 46 -29.76 -53.89 31.62
N ASP A 47 -30.70 -54.59 30.98
CA ASP A 47 -30.42 -55.88 30.34
C ASP A 47 -29.63 -55.72 29.02
N ASP A 48 -28.87 -56.75 28.61
CA ASP A 48 -28.11 -56.74 27.36
C ASP A 48 -29.10 -56.71 26.16
N PRO A 49 -29.00 -55.72 25.25
CA PRO A 49 -29.87 -55.62 24.07
C PRO A 49 -29.91 -56.88 23.19
N LYS A 50 -28.89 -57.74 23.24
CA LYS A 50 -28.90 -59.03 22.54
C LYS A 50 -30.03 -59.95 22.98
N ASN A 51 -30.50 -59.83 24.23
CA ASN A 51 -31.61 -60.62 24.73
C ASN A 51 -32.95 -60.23 24.08
N LEU A 52 -33.01 -59.07 23.42
CA LEU A 52 -34.16 -58.56 22.66
C LEU A 52 -34.01 -58.77 21.13
N LEU A 53 -32.91 -59.39 20.67
CA LEU A 53 -32.66 -59.64 19.24
C LEU A 53 -33.79 -60.43 18.56
N PHE A 54 -34.46 -61.29 19.33
CA PHE A 54 -35.56 -62.09 18.82
C PHE A 54 -36.77 -61.27 18.33
N LEU A 55 -36.96 -60.04 18.82
CA LEU A 55 -38.02 -59.17 18.31
C LEU A 55 -37.73 -58.70 16.89
N ARG A 56 -36.45 -58.49 16.58
CA ARG A 56 -36.03 -58.19 15.22
C ARG A 56 -36.18 -59.41 14.32
N GLU A 57 -35.71 -60.56 14.78
CA GLU A 57 -35.81 -61.83 14.03
C GLU A 57 -37.27 -62.17 13.69
N LEU A 58 -38.20 -61.88 14.61
CA LEU A 58 -39.65 -62.06 14.41
C LEU A 58 -40.21 -61.19 13.26
N GLU A 59 -39.67 -59.98 13.07
CA GLU A 59 -40.05 -59.08 11.97
C GLU A 59 -39.31 -59.43 10.66
N GLU A 60 -38.10 -59.97 10.77
CA GLU A 60 -37.25 -60.37 9.63
C GLU A 60 -37.69 -61.65 8.94
N GLU A 61 -38.31 -62.57 9.66
CA GLU A 61 -38.80 -63.86 9.15
C GLU A 61 -40.32 -63.91 9.20
N VAL A 62 -40.95 -63.91 8.03
CA VAL A 62 -42.37 -64.26 7.90
C VAL A 62 -42.52 -65.71 8.37
N GLN A 63 -43.14 -65.93 9.53
CA GLN A 63 -43.43 -67.27 10.00
C GLN A 63 -44.26 -68.02 8.96
N SER A 64 -43.69 -69.07 8.37
CA SER A 64 -44.43 -70.13 7.71
C SER A 64 -45.29 -70.83 8.78
N PRO A 65 -46.59 -71.04 8.58
CA PRO A 65 -47.45 -71.71 9.54
C PRO A 65 -47.20 -73.22 9.47
N GLU A 66 -46.08 -73.69 10.01
CA GLU A 66 -45.81 -75.11 10.21
C GLU A 66 -45.39 -75.34 11.67
N GLY A 67 -46.36 -75.23 12.56
CA GLY A 67 -46.29 -75.65 13.96
C GLY A 67 -47.68 -76.06 14.43
N GLU A 68 -47.78 -77.12 15.22
CA GLU A 68 -49.05 -77.64 15.76
C GLU A 68 -49.90 -76.51 16.36
N GLU A 69 -51.18 -76.40 15.93
CA GLU A 69 -52.16 -75.45 16.50
C GLU A 69 -52.43 -75.81 17.97
N THR A 70 -51.58 -75.30 18.86
CA THR A 70 -51.80 -75.28 20.29
C THR A 70 -52.85 -74.21 20.61
N THR A 71 -53.84 -74.52 21.44
CA THR A 71 -54.87 -73.53 21.82
C THR A 71 -54.31 -72.54 22.85
N ASP A 72 -54.89 -71.34 22.95
CA ASP A 72 -54.47 -70.35 23.94
C ASP A 72 -54.58 -70.87 25.38
N GLU A 73 -55.54 -71.77 25.63
CA GLU A 73 -55.73 -72.46 26.90
C GLU A 73 -54.57 -73.43 27.20
N ASP A 74 -54.13 -74.21 26.21
CA ASP A 74 -52.99 -75.13 26.36
C ASP A 74 -51.69 -74.37 26.65
N VAL A 75 -51.49 -73.21 26.00
CA VAL A 75 -50.31 -72.35 26.21
C VAL A 75 -50.31 -71.76 27.63
N ILE A 76 -51.46 -71.32 28.13
CA ILE A 76 -51.57 -70.82 29.52
C ILE A 76 -51.25 -71.93 30.52
N VAL A 77 -51.81 -73.14 30.32
CA VAL A 77 -51.54 -74.29 31.19
C VAL A 77 -50.05 -74.64 31.17
N GLU A 78 -49.43 -74.73 29.99
CA GLU A 78 -48.00 -75.01 29.85
C GLU A 78 -47.14 -73.97 30.58
N LEU A 79 -47.47 -72.69 30.44
CA LEU A 79 -46.74 -71.58 31.10
C LEU A 79 -46.93 -71.59 32.62
N LEU A 80 -48.13 -71.89 33.13
CA LEU A 80 -48.41 -71.99 34.57
C LEU A 80 -47.84 -73.25 35.21
N GLU A 81 -47.79 -74.38 34.50
CA GLU A 81 -47.14 -75.61 34.96
C GLU A 81 -45.62 -75.44 35.06
N SER A 82 -45.03 -74.63 34.17
CA SER A 82 -43.60 -74.33 34.20
C SER A 82 -43.18 -73.47 35.40
N ASP A 83 -44.10 -72.66 35.96
CA ASP A 83 -43.89 -71.86 37.17
C ASP A 83 -45.19 -71.72 37.97
N SER A 84 -45.38 -72.63 38.93
CA SER A 84 -46.54 -72.63 39.84
C SER A 84 -46.72 -71.36 40.66
N SER A 85 -45.70 -70.49 40.77
CA SER A 85 -45.82 -69.19 41.45
C SER A 85 -46.68 -68.17 40.68
N LEU A 86 -46.95 -68.42 39.39
CA LEU A 86 -47.79 -67.58 38.54
C LEU A 86 -49.29 -67.81 38.74
N ILE A 87 -49.68 -68.99 39.23
CA ILE A 87 -51.09 -69.38 39.38
C ILE A 87 -51.89 -68.37 40.25
N PRO A 88 -51.42 -67.94 41.44
CA PRO A 88 -52.15 -66.95 42.25
C PRO A 88 -52.22 -65.55 41.63
N LEU A 89 -51.34 -65.25 40.67
CA LEU A 89 -51.26 -63.95 40.01
C LEU A 89 -52.20 -63.85 38.80
N ILE A 90 -52.42 -64.98 38.12
CA ILE A 90 -53.17 -65.08 36.85
C ILE A 90 -54.59 -65.66 37.04
N GLU A 91 -54.79 -66.56 38.01
CA GLU A 91 -56.08 -67.20 38.32
C GLU A 91 -56.81 -66.56 39.52
N SER A 92 -56.59 -65.27 39.78
CA SER A 92 -57.36 -64.52 40.79
C SER A 92 -58.82 -64.30 40.37
N ASP A 93 -59.66 -63.79 41.28
CA ASP A 93 -61.04 -63.42 40.96
C ASP A 93 -61.12 -62.43 39.78
N THR A 94 -62.20 -62.49 39.01
CA THR A 94 -62.38 -61.74 37.76
C THR A 94 -62.18 -60.23 37.95
N THR A 95 -62.68 -59.67 39.04
CA THR A 95 -62.55 -58.24 39.37
C THR A 95 -61.09 -57.84 39.61
N THR A 96 -60.36 -58.60 40.42
CA THR A 96 -58.94 -58.34 40.68
C THR A 96 -58.09 -58.45 39.41
N ARG A 97 -58.40 -59.43 38.55
CA ARG A 97 -57.68 -59.62 37.27
C ARG A 97 -57.91 -58.46 36.31
N SER A 98 -59.16 -58.08 36.06
CA SER A 98 -59.47 -56.97 35.15
C SER A 98 -58.89 -55.64 35.66
N ASN A 99 -58.90 -55.40 36.98
CA ASN A 99 -58.24 -54.23 37.55
C ASN A 99 -56.72 -54.22 37.31
N ARG A 100 -56.03 -55.35 37.55
CA ARG A 100 -54.58 -55.47 37.28
C ARG A 100 -54.26 -55.25 35.81
N TYR A 101 -55.06 -55.81 34.92
CA TYR A 101 -54.92 -55.66 33.47
C TYR A 101 -55.00 -54.18 33.07
N HIS A 102 -56.04 -53.47 33.51
CA HIS A 102 -56.23 -52.05 33.17
C HIS A 102 -55.16 -51.13 33.77
N GLU A 103 -54.74 -51.37 35.03
CA GLU A 103 -53.68 -50.57 35.68
C GLU A 103 -52.32 -50.75 34.99
N LEU A 104 -51.97 -51.99 34.60
CA LEU A 104 -50.73 -52.25 33.84
C LEU A 104 -50.78 -51.61 32.46
N GLN A 105 -51.93 -51.68 31.78
CA GLN A 105 -52.13 -51.03 30.49
C GLN A 105 -52.01 -49.50 30.59
N GLU A 106 -52.58 -48.90 31.64
CA GLU A 106 -52.44 -47.46 31.91
C GLU A 106 -50.99 -47.06 32.24
N PHE A 107 -50.27 -47.90 33.00
CA PHE A 107 -48.86 -47.66 33.28
C PHE A 107 -48.00 -47.68 32.00
N ILE A 108 -48.19 -48.70 31.16
CA ILE A 108 -47.46 -48.86 29.89
C ILE A 108 -47.78 -47.69 28.95
N SER A 109 -49.06 -47.35 28.76
CA SER A 109 -49.47 -46.25 27.90
C SER A 109 -48.95 -44.90 28.42
N LYS A 110 -48.93 -44.69 29.74
CA LYS A 110 -48.36 -43.50 30.36
C LYS A 110 -46.86 -43.38 30.12
N LYS A 111 -46.11 -44.49 30.21
CA LYS A 111 -44.67 -44.51 29.92
C LYS A 111 -44.36 -44.23 28.45
N LEU A 112 -45.20 -44.71 27.54
CA LEU A 112 -45.11 -44.44 26.10
C LEU A 112 -45.75 -43.10 25.70
N ASN A 113 -46.28 -42.33 26.66
CA ASN A 113 -47.01 -41.09 26.41
C ASN A 113 -48.14 -41.24 25.36
N ASN A 114 -48.89 -42.34 25.48
CA ASN A 114 -49.98 -42.74 24.58
C ASN A 114 -49.57 -43.00 23.12
N LYS A 115 -48.28 -43.25 22.85
CA LYS A 115 -47.83 -43.74 21.54
C LYS A 115 -48.16 -45.23 21.42
N THR A 116 -48.74 -45.61 20.29
CA THR A 116 -48.89 -47.01 19.86
C THR A 116 -47.61 -47.45 19.15
N LEU A 117 -47.18 -48.70 19.33
CA LEU A 117 -45.97 -49.25 18.70
C LEU A 117 -46.36 -50.28 17.64
N GLU A 118 -46.37 -49.88 16.37
CA GLU A 118 -46.92 -50.72 15.30
C GLU A 118 -45.90 -51.72 14.74
N ASN A 119 -44.60 -51.43 14.87
CA ASN A 119 -43.53 -52.19 14.23
C ASN A 119 -42.21 -52.14 15.03
N PHE A 120 -41.23 -52.95 14.60
CA PHE A 120 -39.92 -53.01 15.24
C PHE A 120 -39.15 -51.68 15.25
N GLU A 121 -39.26 -50.86 14.20
CA GLU A 121 -38.54 -49.57 14.12
C GLU A 121 -39.05 -48.58 15.18
N GLU A 122 -40.38 -48.45 15.30
CA GLU A 122 -41.02 -47.62 16.33
C GLU A 122 -40.69 -48.13 17.73
N TRP A 123 -40.78 -49.45 17.92
CA TRP A 123 -40.41 -50.09 19.18
C TRP A 123 -38.96 -49.79 19.56
N LEU A 124 -38.03 -49.93 18.62
CA LEU A 124 -36.60 -49.74 18.87
C LEU A 124 -36.29 -48.29 19.24
N ARG A 125 -36.89 -47.33 18.54
CA ARG A 125 -36.73 -45.90 18.87
C ARG A 125 -37.23 -45.59 20.28
N GLU A 126 -38.44 -46.01 20.64
CA GLU A 126 -38.98 -45.75 21.98
C GLU A 126 -38.19 -46.50 23.06
N ARG A 127 -37.74 -47.72 22.79
CA ARG A 127 -36.92 -48.50 23.73
C ARG A 127 -35.58 -47.83 24.00
N ILE A 128 -34.91 -47.30 22.97
CA ILE A 128 -33.68 -46.52 23.11
C ILE A 128 -33.91 -45.31 24.02
N LEU A 129 -35.02 -44.57 23.81
CA LEU A 129 -35.34 -43.39 24.62
C LEU A 129 -35.63 -43.74 26.09
N ILE A 130 -36.38 -44.83 26.34
CA ILE A 130 -36.68 -45.30 27.71
C ILE A 130 -35.39 -45.71 28.42
N CYS A 131 -34.54 -46.51 27.80
CA CYS A 131 -33.28 -46.94 28.41
C CYS A 131 -32.29 -45.79 28.60
N ASN A 132 -32.29 -44.78 27.72
CA ASN A 132 -31.44 -43.60 27.87
C ASN A 132 -31.84 -42.72 29.08
N GLU A 133 -33.07 -42.87 29.62
CA GLU A 133 -33.41 -42.23 30.91
C GLU A 133 -32.53 -42.75 32.06
N MET A 134 -32.15 -44.03 32.00
CA MET A 134 -31.40 -44.76 33.03
C MET A 134 -29.91 -44.90 32.72
N ILE A 135 -29.54 -44.98 31.44
CA ILE A 135 -28.16 -45.10 30.95
C ILE A 135 -27.88 -43.96 29.94
N PRO A 136 -27.82 -42.69 30.40
CA PRO A 136 -27.54 -41.55 29.54
C PRO A 136 -26.13 -41.60 28.90
N GLU A 137 -25.17 -42.24 29.56
CA GLU A 137 -23.77 -42.33 29.15
C GLU A 137 -23.51 -43.23 27.93
N THR A 138 -24.50 -44.03 27.50
CA THR A 138 -24.36 -44.95 26.35
C THR A 138 -25.53 -44.81 25.36
N PRO A 139 -25.63 -43.70 24.61
CA PRO A 139 -26.68 -43.52 23.58
C PRO A 139 -26.69 -44.63 22.52
N LEU A 140 -25.53 -45.26 22.29
CA LEU A 140 -25.35 -46.36 21.33
C LEU A 140 -25.59 -47.76 21.91
N LEU A 141 -26.17 -47.88 23.11
CA LEU A 141 -26.36 -49.16 23.81
C LEU A 141 -26.97 -50.25 22.90
N TYR A 142 -27.99 -49.88 22.13
CA TYR A 142 -28.77 -50.80 21.31
C TYR A 142 -28.17 -51.07 19.91
N SER A 143 -26.90 -50.70 19.67
CA SER A 143 -26.36 -50.71 18.29
C SER A 143 -26.38 -52.06 17.60
N VAL A 144 -26.20 -53.12 18.38
CA VAL A 144 -26.31 -54.51 17.92
C VAL A 144 -27.64 -54.83 17.23
N LEU A 145 -28.73 -54.17 17.63
CA LEU A 145 -30.06 -54.40 17.06
C LEU A 145 -30.23 -53.77 15.69
N TRP A 146 -29.57 -52.64 15.39
CA TRP A 146 -29.67 -51.99 14.08
C TRP A 146 -28.50 -52.29 13.13
N GLU A 147 -27.30 -52.59 13.63
CA GLU A 147 -26.12 -52.87 12.80
C GLU A 147 -26.26 -54.16 11.97
N THR A 148 -26.96 -55.16 12.51
CA THR A 148 -27.13 -56.48 11.88
C THR A 148 -28.52 -56.72 11.31
N ALA A 149 -29.34 -55.66 11.18
CA ALA A 149 -30.70 -55.76 10.67
C ALA A 149 -30.73 -56.15 9.17
N LYS A 150 -31.60 -57.09 8.79
CA LYS A 150 -31.83 -57.46 7.38
C LYS A 150 -32.53 -56.32 6.62
N SER A 151 -32.41 -56.36 5.29
CA SER A 151 -32.92 -55.31 4.38
C SER A 151 -34.43 -55.04 4.61
N LYS A 152 -34.78 -53.76 4.77
CA LYS A 152 -36.13 -53.18 4.94
C LYS A 152 -36.80 -53.29 6.33
N VAL A 153 -36.16 -53.88 7.34
CA VAL A 153 -36.72 -53.87 8.72
C VAL A 153 -36.55 -52.51 9.40
N LEU A 154 -35.48 -51.79 9.08
CA LEU A 154 -35.27 -50.41 9.50
C LEU A 154 -35.22 -49.51 8.27
N SER A 155 -35.98 -48.42 8.32
CA SER A 155 -36.02 -47.41 7.28
C SER A 155 -34.76 -46.55 7.28
N THR A 156 -34.56 -45.82 6.18
CA THR A 156 -33.52 -44.79 6.10
C THR A 156 -33.76 -43.63 7.07
N LYS A 157 -34.99 -43.46 7.61
CA LYS A 157 -35.26 -42.46 8.64
C LYS A 157 -34.65 -42.86 9.98
N PHE A 158 -34.78 -44.13 10.36
CA PHE A 158 -34.14 -44.65 11.57
C PHE A 158 -32.62 -44.57 11.46
N ILE A 159 -32.04 -45.07 10.35
CA ILE A 159 -30.59 -44.99 10.14
C ILE A 159 -30.14 -43.52 10.10
N GLY A 160 -30.90 -42.64 9.44
CA GLY A 160 -30.63 -41.20 9.45
C GLY A 160 -30.65 -40.60 10.85
N TRP A 161 -31.51 -41.08 11.75
CA TRP A 161 -31.52 -40.66 13.16
C TRP A 161 -30.32 -41.20 13.94
N VAL A 162 -29.88 -42.44 13.68
CA VAL A 162 -28.65 -42.97 14.27
C VAL A 162 -27.44 -42.12 13.87
N GLU A 163 -27.28 -41.89 12.57
CA GLU A 163 -26.14 -41.11 12.02
C GLU A 163 -26.23 -39.62 12.36
N GLY A 164 -27.43 -39.06 12.44
CA GLY A 164 -27.65 -37.62 12.61
C GLY A 164 -27.91 -37.15 14.04
N VAL A 165 -28.18 -38.07 14.97
CA VAL A 165 -28.51 -37.76 16.37
C VAL A 165 -27.70 -38.61 17.33
N LEU A 166 -27.84 -39.94 17.28
CA LEU A 166 -27.23 -40.80 18.31
C LEU A 166 -25.71 -40.78 18.28
N LYS A 167 -25.10 -40.88 17.08
CA LYS A 167 -23.65 -40.84 16.92
C LYS A 167 -23.04 -39.46 17.23
N PRO A 168 -23.57 -38.33 16.71
CA PRO A 168 -23.11 -37.00 17.09
C PRO A 168 -23.20 -36.75 18.60
N LEU A 169 -24.31 -37.14 19.22
CA LEU A 169 -24.51 -37.03 20.67
C LEU A 169 -23.50 -37.85 21.46
N ASP A 170 -23.30 -39.12 21.09
CA ASP A 170 -22.35 -40.01 21.74
C ASP A 170 -20.90 -39.49 21.62
N HIS A 171 -20.53 -39.01 20.43
CA HIS A 171 -19.21 -38.42 20.18
C HIS A 171 -18.98 -37.19 21.05
N LEU A 172 -19.93 -36.25 21.07
CA LEU A 172 -19.86 -35.04 21.88
C LEU A 172 -19.80 -35.36 23.38
N ASN A 173 -20.66 -36.25 23.87
CA ASN A 173 -20.67 -36.68 25.26
C ASN A 173 -19.31 -37.24 25.69
N LYS A 174 -18.70 -38.09 24.85
CA LYS A 174 -17.38 -38.66 25.12
C LYS A 174 -16.27 -37.61 25.08
N ARG A 175 -16.31 -36.69 24.12
CA ARG A 175 -15.32 -35.63 23.94
C ARG A 175 -15.32 -34.64 25.10
N LEU A 176 -16.50 -34.16 25.51
CA LEU A 176 -16.66 -33.14 26.55
C LEU A 176 -16.88 -33.72 27.95
N HIS A 177 -16.87 -35.05 28.10
CA HIS A 177 -17.21 -35.76 29.33
C HIS A 177 -18.59 -35.35 29.89
N LEU A 178 -19.56 -35.20 28.98
CA LEU A 178 -20.96 -34.89 29.27
C LEU A 178 -21.82 -36.16 29.12
N ILE A 179 -23.05 -36.09 29.62
CA ILE A 179 -24.02 -37.19 29.57
C ILE A 179 -25.39 -36.68 29.13
N PHE A 180 -25.42 -35.91 28.04
CA PHE A 180 -26.68 -35.44 27.47
C PHE A 180 -27.55 -36.63 27.05
N LYS A 181 -28.82 -36.58 27.45
CA LYS A 181 -29.88 -37.49 27.02
C LYS A 181 -30.31 -37.19 25.58
N ILE A 182 -30.78 -38.21 24.88
CA ILE A 182 -31.21 -38.09 23.48
C ILE A 182 -32.38 -37.11 23.36
N ASN A 183 -33.36 -37.22 24.27
CA ASN A 183 -34.56 -36.37 24.27
C ASN A 183 -34.28 -34.89 24.55
N GLU A 184 -33.28 -34.58 25.38
CA GLU A 184 -32.92 -33.18 25.65
C GLU A 184 -32.07 -32.60 24.51
N TRP A 185 -31.18 -33.41 23.93
CA TRP A 185 -30.40 -33.04 22.75
C TRP A 185 -31.29 -32.70 21.55
N GLU A 186 -32.29 -33.53 21.23
CA GLU A 186 -33.19 -33.28 20.10
C GLU A 186 -34.09 -32.04 20.30
N LYS A 187 -34.39 -31.69 21.56
CA LYS A 187 -35.22 -30.53 21.91
C LYS A 187 -34.41 -29.27 22.18
N MET A 188 -33.08 -29.37 22.19
CA MET A 188 -32.19 -28.26 22.45
C MET A 188 -32.36 -27.19 21.34
N PRO A 189 -32.45 -25.90 21.69
CA PRO A 189 -32.46 -24.85 20.69
C PRO A 189 -31.19 -24.89 19.84
N ASP A 190 -31.33 -24.78 18.52
CA ASP A 190 -30.22 -24.89 17.56
C ASP A 190 -29.04 -23.96 17.90
N SER A 191 -29.35 -22.72 18.30
CA SER A 191 -28.37 -21.73 18.75
C SER A 191 -27.48 -22.25 19.89
N GLU A 192 -28.09 -22.91 20.88
CA GLU A 192 -27.37 -23.47 22.03
C GLU A 192 -26.61 -24.73 21.64
N LEU A 193 -27.22 -25.59 20.83
CA LEU A 193 -26.61 -26.81 20.30
C LEU A 193 -25.30 -26.49 19.56
N PHE A 194 -25.33 -25.52 18.66
CA PHE A 194 -24.14 -25.11 17.91
C PHE A 194 -23.06 -24.50 18.82
N LYS A 195 -23.44 -23.75 19.87
CA LYS A 195 -22.48 -23.20 20.84
C LYS A 195 -21.75 -24.31 21.58
N ILE A 196 -22.46 -25.35 22.00
CA ILE A 196 -21.88 -26.49 22.73
C ILE A 196 -20.99 -27.32 21.80
N ILE A 197 -21.38 -27.54 20.53
CA ILE A 197 -20.50 -28.21 19.55
C ILE A 197 -19.17 -27.46 19.43
N PHE A 198 -19.22 -26.13 19.37
CA PHE A 198 -18.05 -25.26 19.24
C PHE A 198 -17.29 -25.02 20.55
N ASP A 199 -17.81 -25.48 21.69
CA ASP A 199 -17.16 -25.30 22.98
C ASP A 199 -15.85 -26.07 23.03
N GLY A 200 -14.77 -25.36 23.40
CA GLY A 200 -13.41 -25.89 23.45
C GLY A 200 -12.76 -26.21 22.10
N VAL A 201 -13.40 -25.93 20.96
CA VAL A 201 -12.83 -26.22 19.61
C VAL A 201 -11.63 -25.32 19.30
N GLU A 202 -11.63 -24.08 19.77
CA GLU A 202 -10.50 -23.14 19.56
C GLU A 202 -9.25 -23.49 20.38
N ASP A 203 -9.41 -24.18 21.51
CA ASP A 203 -8.32 -24.60 22.41
C ASP A 203 -7.68 -25.94 22.01
N MET A 204 -8.25 -26.64 21.03
CA MET A 204 -7.69 -27.90 20.54
C MET A 204 -6.41 -27.63 19.72
N GLN A 205 -5.26 -27.91 20.34
CA GLN A 205 -3.94 -27.70 19.73
C GLN A 205 -3.65 -28.66 18.56
N GLU A 206 -4.36 -29.79 18.46
CA GLU A 206 -4.14 -30.79 17.43
C GLU A 206 -5.11 -30.65 16.25
N TYR A 207 -4.53 -30.61 15.05
CA TYR A 207 -5.24 -30.41 13.78
C TYR A 207 -6.34 -31.45 13.50
N ILE A 208 -6.25 -32.63 14.12
CA ILE A 208 -7.15 -33.77 13.95
C ILE A 208 -8.48 -33.52 14.69
N GLY A 209 -8.42 -33.01 15.93
CA GLY A 209 -9.63 -32.85 16.76
C GLY A 209 -10.68 -31.89 16.19
N ILE A 210 -10.26 -30.83 15.49
CA ILE A 210 -11.20 -29.89 14.85
C ILE A 210 -11.93 -30.53 13.67
N ALA A 211 -11.24 -31.35 12.86
CA ALA A 211 -11.85 -32.00 11.71
C ALA A 211 -12.87 -33.05 12.16
N ASP A 212 -12.55 -33.82 13.19
CA ASP A 212 -13.43 -34.84 13.76
C ASP A 212 -14.74 -34.23 14.28
N VAL A 213 -14.68 -33.10 15.01
CA VAL A 213 -15.89 -32.40 15.46
C VAL A 213 -16.76 -31.93 14.29
N ILE A 214 -16.15 -31.43 13.21
CA ILE A 214 -16.89 -30.97 12.04
C ILE A 214 -17.52 -32.15 11.28
N GLU A 215 -16.78 -33.24 11.08
CA GLU A 215 -17.20 -34.38 10.27
C GLU A 215 -18.20 -35.29 10.99
N ASP A 216 -18.03 -35.51 12.30
CA ASP A 216 -18.79 -36.50 13.07
C ASP A 216 -19.82 -35.88 14.03
N GLU A 217 -19.73 -34.60 14.38
CA GLU A 217 -20.74 -33.92 15.20
C GLU A 217 -21.57 -32.92 14.39
N LEU A 218 -20.91 -31.95 13.75
CA LEU A 218 -21.59 -30.83 13.10
C LEU A 218 -22.29 -31.25 11.81
N ALA A 219 -21.55 -31.75 10.82
CA ALA A 219 -22.08 -32.07 9.50
C ALA A 219 -23.25 -33.09 9.55
N PRO A 220 -23.21 -34.15 10.38
CA PRO A 220 -24.34 -35.07 10.50
C PRO A 220 -25.57 -34.40 11.13
N THR A 221 -25.37 -33.55 12.14
CA THR A 221 -26.45 -32.77 12.77
C THR A 221 -27.12 -31.82 11.78
N LEU A 222 -26.32 -31.06 11.02
CA LEU A 222 -26.82 -30.14 10.01
C LEU A 222 -27.55 -30.86 8.88
N SER A 223 -27.02 -32.02 8.46
CA SER A 223 -27.61 -32.86 7.41
C SER A 223 -28.97 -33.42 7.83
N TYR A 224 -29.06 -33.99 9.03
CA TYR A 224 -30.29 -34.61 9.54
C TYR A 224 -31.37 -33.57 9.80
N GLY A 225 -31.02 -32.48 10.49
CA GLY A 225 -31.95 -31.39 10.81
C GLY A 225 -32.26 -30.47 9.63
N LYS A 226 -31.52 -30.57 8.51
CA LYS A 226 -31.53 -29.61 7.39
C LYS A 226 -31.25 -28.17 7.84
N LYS A 227 -30.28 -27.99 8.73
CA LYS A 227 -29.99 -26.72 9.43
C LYS A 227 -28.78 -25.96 8.87
N TRP A 228 -28.34 -26.26 7.65
CA TRP A 228 -27.16 -25.63 7.03
C TRP A 228 -27.25 -24.10 7.00
N GLU A 229 -28.34 -23.54 6.47
CA GLU A 229 -28.53 -22.09 6.37
C GLU A 229 -28.57 -21.40 7.74
N THR A 230 -29.25 -22.02 8.70
CA THR A 230 -29.33 -21.55 10.10
C THR A 230 -27.93 -21.44 10.70
N PHE A 231 -27.14 -22.50 10.59
CA PHE A 231 -25.77 -22.53 11.10
C PHE A 231 -24.87 -21.51 10.39
N ILE A 232 -24.91 -21.45 9.06
CA ILE A 232 -24.11 -20.50 8.28
C ILE A 232 -24.41 -19.06 8.72
N THR A 233 -25.69 -18.72 8.90
CA THR A 233 -26.10 -17.37 9.28
C THR A 233 -25.66 -17.01 10.71
N GLU A 234 -25.86 -17.92 11.66
CA GLU A 234 -25.62 -17.62 13.08
C GLU A 234 -24.13 -17.78 13.50
N PHE A 235 -23.41 -18.72 12.89
CA PHE A 235 -22.02 -19.05 13.26
C PHE A 235 -20.99 -18.68 12.21
N PHE A 236 -21.26 -18.89 10.93
CA PHE A 236 -20.28 -18.61 9.88
C PHE A 236 -20.33 -17.14 9.45
N ASN A 237 -19.95 -16.23 10.35
CA ASN A 237 -20.04 -14.77 10.14
C ASN A 237 -18.83 -14.01 10.73
N LYS A 238 -18.79 -12.70 10.46
CA LYS A 238 -17.70 -11.80 10.88
C LYS A 238 -17.49 -11.69 12.39
N GLN A 239 -18.49 -12.02 13.20
CA GLN A 239 -18.37 -12.00 14.67
C GLN A 239 -17.58 -13.21 15.18
N GLN A 240 -17.81 -14.40 14.63
CA GLN A 240 -17.09 -15.62 15.03
C GLN A 240 -15.71 -15.72 14.34
N PHE A 241 -15.63 -15.30 13.08
CA PHE A 241 -14.41 -15.37 12.29
C PHE A 241 -13.72 -14.02 12.20
N SER A 242 -13.14 -13.60 13.32
CA SER A 242 -12.41 -12.33 13.43
C SER A 242 -11.10 -12.31 12.63
N LEU A 243 -10.55 -13.47 12.28
CA LEU A 243 -9.27 -13.66 11.58
C LEU A 243 -8.07 -13.02 12.30
N LYS A 244 -8.14 -12.86 13.64
CA LYS A 244 -7.06 -12.29 14.46
C LYS A 244 -5.91 -13.25 14.76
N SER A 245 -6.13 -14.54 14.54
CA SER A 245 -5.17 -15.60 14.86
C SER A 245 -5.14 -16.63 13.73
N ASP A 246 -3.98 -17.24 13.50
CA ASP A 246 -3.80 -18.33 12.53
C ASP A 246 -4.76 -19.50 12.77
N THR A 247 -5.07 -19.83 14.02
CA THR A 247 -6.02 -20.88 14.38
C THR A 247 -7.44 -20.56 13.92
N ASN A 248 -7.94 -19.36 14.19
CA ASN A 248 -9.26 -18.90 13.73
C ASN A 248 -9.35 -18.85 12.19
N TYR A 249 -8.28 -18.47 11.48
CA TYR A 249 -8.23 -18.56 10.01
C TYR A 249 -8.28 -20.02 9.53
N GLN A 250 -7.52 -20.93 10.14
CA GLN A 250 -7.55 -22.34 9.76
C GLN A 250 -8.92 -22.98 10.03
N LEU A 251 -9.57 -22.61 11.13
CA LEU A 251 -10.95 -23.03 11.43
C LEU A 251 -11.93 -22.49 10.39
N PHE A 252 -11.80 -21.22 9.99
CA PHE A 252 -12.58 -20.60 8.91
C PHE A 252 -12.49 -21.43 7.62
N ILE A 253 -11.27 -21.76 7.17
CA ILE A 253 -11.05 -22.53 5.93
C ILE A 253 -11.62 -23.96 6.04
N LYS A 254 -11.40 -24.65 7.16
CA LYS A 254 -11.95 -26.00 7.37
C LYS A 254 -13.47 -26.02 7.35
N LEU A 255 -14.09 -25.09 8.06
CA LEU A 255 -15.54 -24.97 8.07
C LEU A 255 -16.07 -24.62 6.69
N TYR A 256 -15.45 -23.68 5.98
CA TYR A 256 -15.82 -23.37 4.61
C TYR A 256 -15.91 -24.63 3.74
N TYR A 257 -14.83 -25.42 3.66
CA TYR A 257 -14.81 -26.62 2.81
C TYR A 257 -15.81 -27.69 3.25
N SER A 258 -16.02 -27.87 4.56
CA SER A 258 -17.03 -28.80 5.07
C SER A 258 -18.48 -28.37 4.76
N LEU A 259 -18.75 -27.06 4.86
CA LEU A 259 -20.06 -26.46 4.58
C LEU A 259 -20.34 -26.50 3.08
N GLU A 260 -19.33 -26.18 2.26
CA GLU A 260 -19.39 -26.29 0.80
C GLU A 260 -19.73 -27.73 0.37
N LYS A 261 -19.06 -28.74 0.96
CA LYS A 261 -19.34 -30.16 0.68
C LYS A 261 -20.77 -30.57 1.06
N GLY A 262 -21.30 -30.03 2.15
CA GLY A 262 -22.63 -30.37 2.68
C GLY A 262 -23.79 -29.65 1.99
N VAL A 263 -23.52 -28.51 1.36
CA VAL A 263 -24.51 -27.66 0.71
C VAL A 263 -24.52 -27.90 -0.80
N LYS A 264 -25.70 -28.02 -1.39
CA LYS A 264 -25.82 -28.22 -2.84
C LYS A 264 -25.48 -26.95 -3.61
N ASP A 265 -24.79 -27.10 -4.74
CA ASP A 265 -24.54 -26.02 -5.71
C ASP A 265 -25.83 -25.29 -6.06
N ASN A 266 -25.76 -23.95 -6.09
CA ASN A 266 -26.87 -23.04 -6.41
C ASN A 266 -28.07 -23.08 -5.44
N SER A 267 -27.93 -23.66 -4.26
CA SER A 267 -28.94 -23.53 -3.20
C SER A 267 -28.85 -22.16 -2.50
N GLU A 268 -29.93 -21.76 -1.83
CA GLU A 268 -29.94 -20.51 -1.04
C GLU A 268 -28.86 -20.51 0.05
N ALA A 269 -28.66 -21.66 0.70
CA ALA A 269 -27.58 -21.86 1.67
C ALA A 269 -26.17 -21.69 1.05
N SER A 270 -25.98 -22.07 -0.22
CA SER A 270 -24.69 -21.89 -0.93
C SER A 270 -24.40 -20.42 -1.16
N ARG A 271 -25.41 -19.65 -1.60
CA ARG A 271 -25.29 -18.19 -1.74
C ARG A 271 -25.04 -17.51 -0.41
N LYS A 272 -25.68 -17.97 0.67
CA LYS A 272 -25.47 -17.44 2.01
C LYS A 272 -24.05 -17.72 2.53
N LEU A 273 -23.53 -18.93 2.30
CA LEU A 273 -22.14 -19.27 2.62
C LEU A 273 -21.16 -18.34 1.90
N GLN A 274 -21.33 -18.18 0.59
CA GLN A 274 -20.47 -17.31 -0.23
C GLN A 274 -20.58 -15.84 0.19
N SER A 275 -21.79 -15.33 0.42
CA SER A 275 -22.02 -13.97 0.91
C SER A 275 -21.32 -13.73 2.26
N ASN A 276 -21.39 -14.69 3.18
CA ASN A 276 -20.72 -14.58 4.47
C ASN A 276 -19.19 -14.67 4.36
N VAL A 277 -18.63 -15.46 3.44
CA VAL A 277 -17.17 -15.43 3.15
C VAL A 277 -16.75 -14.02 2.74
N VAL A 278 -17.47 -13.42 1.80
CA VAL A 278 -17.21 -12.05 1.35
C VAL A 278 -17.36 -11.06 2.52
N ASP A 279 -18.37 -11.22 3.39
CA ASP A 279 -18.62 -10.34 4.55
C ASP A 279 -17.49 -10.42 5.59
N ILE A 280 -17.03 -11.64 5.89
CA ILE A 280 -15.93 -11.91 6.80
C ILE A 280 -14.65 -11.25 6.28
N LEU A 281 -14.29 -11.51 5.02
CA LEU A 281 -13.06 -10.96 4.44
C LEU A 281 -13.11 -9.44 4.35
N PHE A 282 -14.26 -8.87 3.96
CA PHE A 282 -14.41 -7.43 3.84
C PHE A 282 -14.18 -6.68 5.16
N HIS A 283 -14.73 -7.20 6.26
CA HIS A 283 -14.64 -6.53 7.57
C HIS A 283 -13.36 -6.87 8.34
N ASN A 284 -12.76 -8.04 8.10
CA ASN A 284 -11.66 -8.56 8.92
C ASN A 284 -10.33 -8.68 8.15
N SER A 285 -10.20 -8.03 6.98
CA SER A 285 -8.98 -8.08 6.18
C SER A 285 -7.74 -7.51 6.88
N GLU A 286 -7.90 -6.47 7.71
CA GLU A 286 -6.77 -5.94 8.50
C GLU A 286 -6.23 -7.00 9.46
N ASN A 287 -7.10 -7.78 10.10
CA ASN A 287 -6.68 -8.87 10.97
C ASN A 287 -6.00 -9.97 10.14
N LEU A 288 -6.59 -10.33 8.99
CA LEU A 288 -6.02 -11.29 8.04
C LEU A 288 -4.60 -10.89 7.59
N PHE A 289 -4.38 -9.61 7.26
CA PHE A 289 -3.09 -9.12 6.77
C PHE A 289 -1.99 -9.13 7.84
N ASN A 290 -2.37 -9.20 9.12
CA ASN A 290 -1.45 -9.37 10.24
C ASN A 290 -1.13 -10.85 10.56
N LEU A 291 -1.74 -11.81 9.85
CA LEU A 291 -1.45 -13.23 10.05
C LEU A 291 -0.12 -13.66 9.40
N SER A 292 0.43 -14.77 9.91
CA SER A 292 1.63 -15.37 9.32
C SER A 292 1.36 -15.96 7.93
N SER A 293 2.40 -16.03 7.10
CA SER A 293 2.30 -16.61 5.74
C SER A 293 1.19 -15.98 4.88
N LEU A 294 1.03 -14.66 4.97
CA LEU A 294 -0.04 -13.92 4.30
C LEU A 294 -0.17 -14.26 2.81
N THR A 295 0.93 -14.29 2.06
CA THR A 295 0.92 -14.62 0.62
C THR A 295 0.24 -15.96 0.33
N HIS A 296 0.59 -17.01 1.08
CA HIS A 296 -0.04 -18.33 0.93
C HIS A 296 -1.53 -18.29 1.28
N LYS A 297 -1.90 -17.54 2.32
CA LYS A 297 -3.31 -17.37 2.71
C LYS A 297 -4.11 -16.61 1.65
N LEU A 298 -3.53 -15.59 1.02
CA LEU A 298 -4.17 -14.88 -0.08
C LEU A 298 -4.37 -15.80 -1.30
N ASP A 299 -3.41 -16.66 -1.63
CA ASP A 299 -3.56 -17.65 -2.71
C ASP A 299 -4.67 -18.67 -2.40
N GLU A 300 -4.75 -19.15 -1.16
CA GLU A 300 -5.81 -20.06 -0.70
C GLU A 300 -7.19 -19.41 -0.76
N LEU A 301 -7.32 -18.17 -0.27
CA LEU A 301 -8.56 -17.39 -0.36
C LEU A 301 -8.93 -17.06 -1.81
N TRP A 302 -7.96 -16.80 -2.68
CA TRP A 302 -8.18 -16.62 -4.11
C TRP A 302 -8.74 -17.88 -4.76
N SER A 303 -8.22 -19.06 -4.39
CA SER A 303 -8.75 -20.34 -4.87
C SER A 303 -10.23 -20.51 -4.51
N ILE A 304 -10.66 -20.01 -3.36
CA ILE A 304 -12.06 -20.02 -2.93
C ILE A 304 -12.88 -18.99 -3.73
N LEU A 305 -12.46 -17.72 -3.69
CA LEU A 305 -13.19 -16.60 -4.31
C LEU A 305 -13.33 -16.73 -5.82
N SER A 306 -12.34 -17.32 -6.50
CA SER A 306 -12.36 -17.52 -7.95
C SER A 306 -13.51 -18.42 -8.41
N GLY A 307 -13.99 -19.33 -7.55
CA GLY A 307 -15.15 -20.19 -7.80
C GLY A 307 -16.51 -19.51 -7.59
N PHE A 308 -16.55 -18.29 -7.03
CA PHE A 308 -17.81 -17.64 -6.66
C PHE A 308 -18.51 -17.01 -7.87
N PRO A 309 -19.86 -16.98 -7.90
CA PRO A 309 -20.62 -16.19 -8.87
C PRO A 309 -20.32 -14.69 -8.72
N ASP A 310 -20.27 -13.96 -9.83
CA ASP A 310 -19.88 -12.55 -9.82
C ASP A 310 -20.87 -11.63 -9.07
N GLU A 311 -22.14 -12.02 -8.96
CA GLU A 311 -23.23 -11.20 -8.40
C GLU A 311 -23.41 -11.31 -6.87
N ILE A 312 -22.59 -12.10 -6.17
CA ILE A 312 -22.72 -12.26 -4.71
C ILE A 312 -22.54 -10.90 -4.03
N THR A 313 -23.58 -10.49 -3.30
CA THR A 313 -23.67 -9.19 -2.64
C THR A 313 -23.74 -9.34 -1.12
N LEU A 314 -23.18 -8.35 -0.42
CA LEU A 314 -23.34 -8.22 1.03
C LEU A 314 -24.75 -7.72 1.37
N GLU A 315 -25.31 -8.26 2.45
CA GLU A 315 -26.73 -8.10 2.79
C GLU A 315 -27.08 -6.71 3.35
N GLU A 316 -26.13 -6.07 4.06
CA GLU A 316 -26.39 -4.79 4.73
C GLU A 316 -26.41 -3.60 3.75
N GLN A 317 -25.64 -3.66 2.65
CA GLN A 317 -25.70 -2.73 1.51
C GLN A 317 -25.21 -3.46 0.26
N LYS A 318 -26.06 -3.60 -0.77
CA LYS A 318 -25.80 -4.29 -2.06
C LYS A 318 -24.72 -3.59 -2.90
N THR A 319 -23.51 -3.47 -2.39
CA THR A 319 -22.52 -2.54 -2.95
C THR A 319 -21.20 -3.20 -3.30
N ILE A 320 -20.95 -4.42 -2.81
CA ILE A 320 -19.70 -5.16 -3.10
C ILE A 320 -20.06 -6.47 -3.79
N THR A 321 -19.45 -6.68 -4.95
CA THR A 321 -19.58 -7.89 -5.76
C THR A 321 -18.38 -8.81 -5.58
N ALA A 322 -18.56 -10.12 -5.79
CA ALA A 322 -17.43 -11.04 -5.84
C ALA A 322 -16.46 -10.70 -6.98
N LEU A 323 -16.94 -10.06 -8.06
CA LEU A 323 -16.09 -9.59 -9.16
C LEU A 323 -15.11 -8.50 -8.70
N GLU A 324 -15.57 -7.50 -7.95
CA GLU A 324 -14.70 -6.46 -7.37
C GLU A 324 -13.72 -7.07 -6.37
N MET A 325 -14.20 -7.96 -5.51
CA MET A 325 -13.37 -8.69 -4.55
C MET A 325 -12.24 -9.46 -5.27
N LYS A 326 -12.55 -10.08 -6.42
CA LYS A 326 -11.55 -10.78 -7.22
C LYS A 326 -10.46 -9.83 -7.75
N GLN A 327 -10.85 -8.65 -8.21
CA GLN A 327 -9.90 -7.65 -8.72
C GLN A 327 -9.02 -7.08 -7.60
N PHE A 328 -9.60 -6.86 -6.42
CA PHE A 328 -8.86 -6.41 -5.24
C PHE A 328 -7.85 -7.47 -4.76
N MET A 329 -8.19 -8.76 -4.85
CA MET A 329 -7.24 -9.84 -4.52
C MET A 329 -5.99 -9.82 -5.41
N GLU A 330 -6.12 -9.50 -6.70
CA GLU A 330 -4.95 -9.38 -7.57
C GLU A 330 -4.00 -8.28 -7.09
N PHE A 331 -4.55 -7.17 -6.60
CA PHE A 331 -3.77 -6.08 -6.00
C PHE A 331 -3.06 -6.52 -4.71
N PHE A 332 -3.72 -7.26 -3.82
CA PHE A 332 -3.09 -7.72 -2.57
C PHE A 332 -2.01 -8.78 -2.78
N ILE A 333 -2.22 -9.69 -3.72
CA ILE A 333 -1.27 -10.77 -4.02
C ILE A 333 -0.02 -10.21 -4.70
N LYS A 334 -0.19 -9.29 -5.65
CA LYS A 334 0.91 -8.85 -6.52
C LYS A 334 1.53 -7.52 -6.10
N CYS A 335 0.76 -6.59 -5.56
CA CYS A 335 1.12 -5.17 -5.51
C CYS A 335 1.36 -4.68 -4.08
N SER A 336 0.32 -4.55 -3.25
CA SER A 336 0.46 -4.04 -1.88
C SER A 336 -0.70 -4.43 -1.00
N THR A 337 -0.44 -4.59 0.29
CA THR A 337 -1.41 -4.81 1.37
C THR A 337 -1.55 -3.59 2.29
N LYS A 338 -1.10 -2.41 1.83
CA LYS A 338 -1.20 -1.14 2.57
C LYS A 338 -2.63 -0.79 2.98
N PHE A 339 -3.60 -1.10 2.12
CA PHE A 339 -5.02 -0.84 2.35
C PHE A 339 -5.75 -2.15 2.58
N SER A 340 -6.65 -2.17 3.55
CA SER A 340 -7.61 -3.24 3.80
C SER A 340 -8.63 -3.37 2.66
N PHE A 341 -9.39 -4.47 2.61
CA PHE A 341 -10.51 -4.63 1.67
C PHE A 341 -11.52 -3.49 1.80
N LYS A 342 -11.82 -3.08 3.04
CA LYS A 342 -12.74 -2.01 3.35
C LYS A 342 -12.25 -0.65 2.85
N GLU A 343 -10.96 -0.36 3.01
CA GLU A 343 -10.34 0.87 2.51
C GLU A 343 -10.25 0.89 0.99
N ILE A 344 -9.86 -0.21 0.35
CA ILE A 344 -9.88 -0.32 -1.13
C ILE A 344 -11.27 -0.04 -1.67
N PHE A 345 -12.30 -0.59 -1.04
CA PHE A 345 -13.67 -0.32 -1.42
C PHE A 345 -14.12 1.13 -1.16
N ALA A 346 -13.68 1.74 -0.06
CA ALA A 346 -13.94 3.17 0.17
C ALA A 346 -13.31 4.03 -0.93
N ILE A 347 -12.06 3.73 -1.31
CA ILE A 347 -11.33 4.41 -2.39
C ILE A 347 -12.11 4.32 -3.70
N THR A 348 -12.73 3.19 -4.05
CA THR A 348 -13.49 3.07 -5.32
C THR A 348 -14.68 4.04 -5.40
N GLN A 349 -15.20 4.50 -4.26
CA GLN A 349 -16.35 5.41 -4.16
C GLN A 349 -15.96 6.88 -3.94
N GLU A 350 -14.72 7.14 -3.57
CA GLU A 350 -14.20 8.48 -3.26
C GLU A 350 -14.10 9.41 -4.48
N GLU A 351 -13.99 10.70 -4.21
CA GLU A 351 -13.73 11.73 -5.23
C GLU A 351 -12.33 11.55 -5.84
N GLU A 352 -12.16 11.99 -7.09
CA GLU A 352 -10.90 12.01 -7.84
C GLU A 352 -9.71 12.54 -7.01
N SER A 353 -9.89 13.67 -6.32
CA SER A 353 -8.82 14.26 -5.49
C SER A 353 -8.41 13.36 -4.31
N ALA A 354 -9.34 12.65 -3.69
CA ALA A 354 -9.05 11.74 -2.59
C ALA A 354 -8.36 10.46 -3.11
N GLN A 355 -8.84 9.92 -4.24
CA GLN A 355 -8.19 8.80 -4.91
C GLN A 355 -6.74 9.11 -5.29
N LEU A 356 -6.46 10.32 -5.83
CA LEU A 356 -5.10 10.73 -6.17
C LEU A 356 -4.21 10.85 -4.92
N ALA A 357 -4.75 11.34 -3.80
CA ALA A 357 -4.03 11.40 -2.53
C ALA A 357 -3.70 9.99 -1.99
N HIS A 358 -4.64 9.05 -2.06
CA HIS A 358 -4.40 7.66 -1.68
C HIS A 358 -3.41 6.96 -2.61
N PHE A 359 -3.51 7.20 -3.92
CA PHE A 359 -2.59 6.66 -4.93
C PHE A 359 -1.16 7.16 -4.71
N SER A 360 -0.99 8.48 -4.54
CA SER A 360 0.32 9.06 -4.26
C SER A 360 0.90 8.57 -2.93
N SER A 361 0.09 8.43 -1.89
CA SER A 361 0.49 7.85 -0.60
C SER A 361 0.94 6.39 -0.73
N LEU A 362 0.22 5.58 -1.52
CA LEU A 362 0.61 4.21 -1.84
C LEU A 362 1.98 4.18 -2.51
N CYS A 363 2.14 4.92 -3.61
CA CYS A 363 3.40 4.93 -4.36
C CYS A 363 4.57 5.41 -3.49
N HIS A 364 4.41 6.50 -2.74
CA HIS A 364 5.49 7.03 -1.90
C HIS A 364 5.89 6.04 -0.79
N GLU A 365 4.93 5.39 -0.16
CA GLU A 365 5.22 4.42 0.91
C GLU A 365 5.91 3.17 0.35
N GLU A 366 5.41 2.61 -0.75
CA GLU A 366 5.95 1.38 -1.33
C GLU A 366 7.32 1.61 -1.99
N PHE A 367 7.55 2.77 -2.62
CA PHE A 367 8.89 3.11 -3.13
C PHE A 367 9.93 3.21 -2.01
N ASN A 368 9.55 3.63 -0.80
CA ASN A 368 10.44 3.68 0.35
C ASN A 368 10.64 2.32 1.05
N LYS A 369 9.70 1.37 0.89
CA LYS A 369 9.80 0.01 1.43
C LYS A 369 10.53 -0.96 0.49
N ALA A 370 10.42 -0.74 -0.81
CA ALA A 370 10.96 -1.64 -1.81
C ALA A 370 12.50 -1.71 -1.73
N ASN A 371 13.06 -2.92 -1.84
CA ASN A 371 14.51 -3.09 -2.02
C ASN A 371 14.98 -2.43 -3.32
N GLU A 372 14.13 -2.45 -4.34
CA GLU A 372 14.35 -1.81 -5.63
C GLU A 372 13.01 -1.32 -6.20
N ILE A 373 12.91 -0.04 -6.56
CA ILE A 373 11.67 0.59 -7.05
C ILE A 373 11.11 -0.14 -8.30
N SER A 374 11.99 -0.72 -9.13
CA SER A 374 11.61 -1.49 -10.32
C SER A 374 10.65 -2.66 -10.00
N SER A 375 10.87 -3.35 -8.88
CA SER A 375 10.05 -4.50 -8.48
C SER A 375 8.60 -4.10 -8.21
N PHE A 376 8.40 -2.98 -7.51
CA PHE A 376 7.06 -2.45 -7.24
C PHE A 376 6.43 -1.78 -8.48
N LEU A 377 7.22 -1.09 -9.31
CA LEU A 377 6.72 -0.58 -10.60
C LEU A 377 6.20 -1.72 -11.49
N GLN A 378 6.91 -2.84 -11.54
CA GLN A 378 6.49 -4.02 -12.31
C GLN A 378 5.17 -4.60 -11.76
N ALA A 379 5.02 -4.69 -10.44
CA ALA A 379 3.77 -5.11 -9.81
C ALA A 379 2.60 -4.15 -10.10
N MET A 380 2.84 -2.83 -10.10
CA MET A 380 1.83 -1.86 -10.49
C MET A 380 1.44 -2.00 -11.96
N TYR A 381 2.39 -2.30 -12.86
CA TYR A 381 2.11 -2.50 -14.28
C TYR A 381 1.23 -3.73 -14.57
N GLU A 382 1.15 -4.69 -13.66
CA GLU A 382 0.22 -5.83 -13.75
C GLU A 382 -1.16 -5.53 -13.12
N THR A 383 -1.28 -4.40 -12.41
CA THR A 383 -2.46 -4.06 -11.59
C THR A 383 -2.93 -2.64 -11.89
N VAL A 384 -2.62 -1.66 -11.03
CA VAL A 384 -3.21 -0.30 -11.01
C VAL A 384 -2.65 0.64 -12.08
N LEU A 385 -1.52 0.27 -12.72
CA LEU A 385 -0.90 0.94 -13.86
C LEU A 385 -0.91 0.07 -15.13
N ASP A 386 -1.78 -0.93 -15.18
CA ASP A 386 -1.96 -1.75 -16.37
C ASP A 386 -2.71 -0.94 -17.45
N ILE A 387 -2.09 -0.74 -18.60
CA ILE A 387 -2.68 -0.02 -19.74
C ILE A 387 -3.63 -0.90 -20.56
N SER A 388 -3.64 -2.20 -20.32
CA SER A 388 -4.47 -3.16 -21.05
C SER A 388 -5.89 -3.33 -20.47
N LYS A 389 -6.10 -2.89 -19.22
CA LYS A 389 -7.38 -2.97 -18.51
C LYS A 389 -7.65 -1.69 -17.72
N ASP A 390 -8.91 -1.30 -17.61
CA ASP A 390 -9.28 -0.18 -16.74
C ASP A 390 -9.08 -0.55 -15.27
N ASP A 391 -8.50 0.38 -14.50
CA ASP A 391 -8.36 0.22 -13.06
C ASP A 391 -9.73 0.27 -12.36
N LYS A 392 -9.94 -0.69 -11.46
CA LYS A 392 -11.18 -0.87 -10.69
C LYS A 392 -11.03 -0.45 -9.23
N ILE A 393 -9.81 -0.12 -8.80
CA ILE A 393 -9.52 0.46 -7.48
C ILE A 393 -9.55 1.99 -7.60
N PHE A 394 -8.66 2.56 -8.40
CA PHE A 394 -8.61 4.00 -8.63
C PHE A 394 -9.43 4.38 -9.87
N THR A 395 -10.75 4.35 -9.70
CA THR A 395 -11.76 4.43 -10.76
C THR A 395 -11.98 5.81 -11.37
N ARG A 396 -11.51 6.88 -10.72
CA ARG A 396 -11.77 8.28 -11.11
C ARG A 396 -10.52 9.06 -11.49
N ILE A 397 -9.34 8.45 -11.43
CA ILE A 397 -8.09 9.08 -11.86
C ILE A 397 -7.55 8.41 -13.12
N SER A 398 -7.08 9.22 -14.05
CA SER A 398 -6.51 8.76 -15.31
C SER A 398 -5.10 8.19 -15.15
N MET A 399 -4.65 7.43 -16.15
CA MET A 399 -3.26 6.96 -16.22
C MET A 399 -2.24 8.12 -16.24
N ASP A 400 -2.57 9.22 -16.91
CA ASP A 400 -1.73 10.41 -16.96
C ASP A 400 -1.55 11.05 -15.58
N GLU A 401 -2.62 11.15 -14.78
CA GLU A 401 -2.54 11.69 -13.42
C GLU A 401 -1.75 10.77 -12.48
N LYS A 402 -1.95 9.45 -12.60
CA LYS A 402 -1.16 8.46 -11.85
C LYS A 402 0.32 8.60 -12.15
N LEU A 403 0.68 8.66 -13.43
CA LEU A 403 2.08 8.74 -13.85
C LEU A 403 2.69 10.10 -13.53
N TYR A 404 1.95 11.20 -13.68
CA TYR A 404 2.38 12.52 -13.23
C TYR A 404 2.68 12.52 -11.72
N SER A 405 1.77 11.97 -10.91
CA SER A 405 1.96 11.85 -9.47
C SER A 405 3.18 11.01 -9.11
N ILE A 406 3.42 9.89 -9.81
CA ILE A 406 4.62 9.06 -9.61
C ILE A 406 5.88 9.84 -9.95
N LEU A 407 5.91 10.54 -11.08
CA LEU A 407 7.07 11.33 -11.50
C LEU A 407 7.38 12.45 -10.51
N GLU A 408 6.37 13.10 -9.95
CA GLU A 408 6.55 14.09 -8.88
C GLU A 408 7.13 13.49 -7.60
N ILE A 409 6.66 12.30 -7.19
CA ILE A 409 7.21 11.56 -6.05
C ILE A 409 8.68 11.20 -6.30
N LEU A 410 9.00 10.64 -7.46
CA LEU A 410 10.36 10.23 -7.80
C LEU A 410 11.33 11.42 -7.92
N LEU A 411 10.85 12.58 -8.39
CA LEU A 411 11.64 13.82 -8.40
C LEU A 411 11.99 14.27 -6.99
N GLN A 412 11.04 14.21 -6.05
CA GLN A 412 11.29 14.53 -4.65
C GLN A 412 12.26 13.53 -4.00
N MET A 413 12.21 12.26 -4.41
CA MET A 413 13.14 11.21 -3.96
C MET A 413 14.52 11.28 -4.65
N ASN A 414 14.67 12.09 -5.71
CA ASN A 414 15.87 12.21 -6.54
C ASN A 414 16.20 10.95 -7.36
N GLU A 415 15.17 10.18 -7.71
CA GLU A 415 15.26 8.89 -8.42
C GLU A 415 15.22 9.09 -9.95
N PHE A 416 16.21 9.82 -10.46
CA PHE A 416 16.29 10.26 -11.86
C PHE A 416 16.27 9.13 -12.90
N ALA A 417 16.87 7.98 -12.59
CA ALA A 417 16.89 6.83 -13.50
C ALA A 417 15.48 6.24 -13.72
N TYR A 418 14.66 6.18 -12.67
CA TYR A 418 13.28 5.69 -12.76
C TYR A 418 12.36 6.70 -13.47
N ILE A 419 12.63 8.00 -13.32
CA ILE A 419 11.95 9.04 -14.11
C ILE A 419 12.17 8.83 -15.61
N GLU A 420 13.43 8.63 -16.03
CA GLU A 420 13.75 8.34 -17.44
C GLU A 420 13.02 7.07 -17.92
N ALA A 421 13.10 5.98 -17.15
CA ALA A 421 12.45 4.71 -17.51
C ALA A 421 10.93 4.82 -17.68
N ILE A 422 10.25 5.62 -16.84
CA ILE A 422 8.81 5.85 -16.93
C ILE A 422 8.48 6.72 -18.15
N ILE A 423 9.25 7.80 -18.39
CA ILE A 423 9.05 8.67 -19.56
C ILE A 423 9.19 7.87 -20.86
N GLU A 424 10.18 6.97 -20.93
CA GLU A 424 10.38 6.09 -22.09
C GLU A 424 9.26 5.05 -22.23
N ARG A 425 8.87 4.37 -21.15
CA ARG A 425 7.88 3.29 -21.20
C ARG A 425 6.51 3.75 -21.66
N PHE A 426 6.08 4.94 -21.26
CA PHE A 426 4.75 5.49 -21.54
C PHE A 426 4.76 6.56 -22.63
N ASP A 427 5.87 6.73 -23.34
CA ASP A 427 6.04 7.67 -24.46
C ASP A 427 5.68 9.13 -24.11
N TYR A 428 6.11 9.61 -22.95
CA TYR A 428 5.92 11.02 -22.53
C TYR A 428 6.95 11.97 -23.13
N SER A 429 7.64 11.58 -24.21
CA SER A 429 8.62 12.42 -24.87
C SER A 429 7.98 13.74 -25.35
N ASN A 430 8.56 14.87 -24.94
CA ASN A 430 8.05 16.22 -25.19
C ASN A 430 6.64 16.52 -24.63
N ASN A 431 6.14 15.74 -23.67
CA ASN A 431 4.89 16.04 -22.98
C ASN A 431 4.99 17.38 -22.22
N THR A 432 3.96 18.22 -22.36
CA THR A 432 3.97 19.59 -21.80
C THR A 432 3.93 19.61 -20.27
N GLN A 433 3.10 18.77 -19.65
CA GLN A 433 2.95 18.71 -18.19
C GLN A 433 4.23 18.18 -17.54
N ILE A 434 4.87 17.17 -18.14
CA ILE A 434 6.14 16.63 -17.62
C ILE A 434 7.27 17.65 -17.79
N TYR A 435 7.32 18.38 -18.90
CA TYR A 435 8.27 19.47 -19.08
C TYR A 435 8.12 20.54 -17.98
N GLU A 436 6.90 21.00 -17.71
CA GLU A 436 6.64 22.00 -16.67
C GLU A 436 6.98 21.48 -15.26
N LEU A 437 6.70 20.20 -14.98
CA LEU A 437 7.10 19.54 -13.74
C LEU A 437 8.62 19.51 -13.56
N LEU A 438 9.36 19.08 -14.59
CA LEU A 438 10.83 19.05 -14.56
C LEU A 438 11.42 20.46 -14.39
N VAL A 439 10.88 21.47 -15.07
CA VAL A 439 11.31 22.87 -14.92
C VAL A 439 11.01 23.39 -13.50
N LYS A 440 9.85 23.03 -12.92
CA LYS A 440 9.51 23.36 -11.53
C LYS A 440 10.56 22.79 -10.56
N PHE A 441 10.94 21.53 -10.73
CA PHE A 441 11.93 20.88 -9.87
C PHE A 441 13.36 21.38 -10.13
N PHE A 442 13.71 21.74 -11.37
CA PHE A 442 14.96 22.44 -11.65
C PHE A 442 15.09 23.71 -10.80
N TRP A 443 14.06 24.56 -10.81
CA TRP A 443 14.08 25.79 -10.02
C TRP A 443 14.02 25.53 -8.52
N HIS A 444 13.32 24.48 -8.08
CA HIS A 444 13.32 24.06 -6.68
C HIS A 444 14.75 23.75 -6.20
N PHE A 445 15.48 22.89 -6.93
CA PHE A 445 16.87 22.54 -6.59
C PHE A 445 17.81 23.75 -6.71
N PHE A 446 17.70 24.52 -7.80
CA PHE A 446 18.53 25.72 -8.00
C PHE A 446 18.38 26.76 -6.87
N ASN A 447 17.15 26.99 -6.39
CA ASN A 447 16.88 27.95 -5.32
C ASN A 447 17.28 27.44 -3.93
N ASN A 448 17.29 26.12 -3.74
CA ASN A 448 17.73 25.48 -2.50
C ASN A 448 19.25 25.31 -2.42
N ALA A 449 19.97 25.39 -3.55
CA ALA A 449 21.42 25.29 -3.59
C ALA A 449 22.10 26.34 -2.69
N SER A 450 23.08 25.88 -1.91
CA SER A 450 23.86 26.72 -1.00
C SER A 450 25.00 27.48 -1.69
N ASN A 451 25.49 26.93 -2.81
CA ASN A 451 26.49 27.50 -3.70
C ASN A 451 26.34 26.86 -5.09
N GLY A 452 26.98 27.42 -6.10
CA GLY A 452 26.82 26.98 -7.50
C GLY A 452 27.80 25.92 -7.97
N LEU A 453 28.69 25.39 -7.12
CA LEU A 453 29.67 24.38 -7.55
C LEU A 453 28.97 23.12 -8.06
N ARG A 454 29.44 22.52 -9.16
CA ARG A 454 28.86 21.28 -9.74
C ARG A 454 28.78 20.09 -8.76
N LYS A 455 29.63 20.08 -7.74
CA LYS A 455 29.66 19.04 -6.68
C LYS A 455 28.60 19.23 -5.60
N GLU A 456 27.98 20.40 -5.53
CA GLU A 456 26.94 20.70 -4.55
C GLU A 456 25.70 19.82 -4.84
N PRO A 457 25.07 19.22 -3.81
CA PRO A 457 24.02 18.22 -4.03
C PRO A 457 22.82 18.71 -4.83
N GLU A 458 22.34 19.93 -4.57
CA GLU A 458 21.19 20.51 -5.26
C GLU A 458 21.56 20.94 -6.69
N MET A 459 22.77 21.44 -6.93
CA MET A 459 23.29 21.71 -8.27
C MET A 459 23.44 20.43 -9.10
N LYS A 460 23.84 19.32 -8.46
CA LYS A 460 23.88 18.00 -9.11
C LYS A 460 22.48 17.54 -9.50
N LYS A 461 21.48 17.67 -8.61
CA LYS A 461 20.07 17.37 -8.90
C LYS A 461 19.48 18.25 -10.00
N ALA A 462 19.75 19.55 -9.98
CA ALA A 462 19.37 20.49 -11.03
C ALA A 462 19.99 20.08 -12.37
N SER A 463 21.28 19.71 -12.38
CA SER A 463 21.97 19.19 -13.56
C SER A 463 21.36 17.89 -14.07
N GLN A 464 21.03 16.93 -13.20
CA GLN A 464 20.38 15.67 -13.57
C GLN A 464 18.98 15.93 -14.15
N THR A 465 18.23 16.87 -13.58
CA THR A 465 16.92 17.29 -14.09
C THR A 465 17.04 17.87 -15.50
N LEU A 466 18.04 18.72 -15.77
CA LEU A 466 18.29 19.22 -17.14
C LEU A 466 18.72 18.12 -18.10
N GLN A 467 19.48 17.12 -17.66
CA GLN A 467 19.84 15.97 -18.50
C GLN A 467 18.60 15.20 -18.96
N ILE A 468 17.60 15.02 -18.09
CA ILE A 468 16.32 14.42 -18.46
C ILE A 468 15.58 15.29 -19.48
N ILE A 469 15.52 16.61 -19.26
CA ILE A 469 14.93 17.56 -20.23
C ILE A 469 15.65 17.47 -21.58
N GLN A 470 16.98 17.39 -21.59
CA GLN A 470 17.78 17.27 -22.80
C GLN A 470 17.49 15.97 -23.55
N LYS A 471 17.40 14.84 -22.84
CA LYS A 471 17.14 13.52 -23.45
C LYS A 471 15.72 13.40 -24.01
N HIS A 472 14.71 13.85 -23.26
CA HIS A 472 13.32 13.51 -23.57
C HIS A 472 12.42 14.70 -23.94
N MET A 473 12.86 15.95 -23.71
CA MET A 473 12.01 17.15 -23.82
C MET A 473 12.61 18.25 -24.71
N SER A 474 13.60 17.92 -25.55
CA SER A 474 14.34 18.90 -26.38
C SER A 474 13.43 19.80 -27.23
N GLN A 475 12.37 19.24 -27.86
CA GLN A 475 11.49 20.04 -28.71
C GLN A 475 10.65 21.01 -27.90
N ARG A 476 10.15 20.56 -26.74
CA ARG A 476 9.32 21.39 -25.86
C ARG A 476 10.14 22.47 -25.16
N ALA A 477 11.37 22.14 -24.77
CA ALA A 477 12.25 23.08 -24.09
C ALA A 477 12.75 24.20 -25.01
N GLY A 478 12.98 23.92 -26.29
CA GLY A 478 13.47 24.91 -27.25
C GLY A 478 14.72 25.65 -26.75
N THR A 479 14.72 26.98 -26.85
CA THR A 479 15.83 27.82 -26.37
C THR A 479 15.96 27.87 -24.85
N ASN A 480 14.93 27.46 -24.10
CA ASN A 480 14.96 27.52 -22.64
C ASN A 480 16.00 26.55 -22.06
N LEU A 481 16.19 25.38 -22.68
CA LEU A 481 17.20 24.41 -22.22
C LEU A 481 18.60 25.02 -22.21
N THR A 482 19.00 25.66 -23.32
CA THR A 482 20.29 26.35 -23.43
C THR A 482 20.46 27.40 -22.33
N LYS A 483 19.41 28.16 -22.02
CA LYS A 483 19.46 29.19 -20.97
C LYS A 483 19.71 28.61 -19.59
N LEU A 484 19.03 27.51 -19.25
CA LEU A 484 19.18 26.85 -17.95
C LEU A 484 20.53 26.14 -17.83
N GLU A 485 21.04 25.53 -18.90
CA GLU A 485 22.38 24.93 -18.93
C GLU A 485 23.49 25.98 -18.72
N VAL A 486 23.38 27.11 -19.41
CA VAL A 486 24.29 28.25 -19.24
C VAL A 486 24.17 28.82 -17.83
N LEU A 487 22.97 28.85 -17.24
CA LEU A 487 22.76 29.35 -15.87
C LEU A 487 23.50 28.49 -14.84
N LEU A 488 23.45 27.15 -14.98
CA LEU A 488 24.22 26.25 -14.14
C LEU A 488 25.73 26.45 -14.32
N GLU A 489 26.18 26.69 -15.55
CA GLU A 489 27.59 26.91 -15.87
C GLU A 489 28.15 28.19 -15.25
N ILE A 490 27.43 29.31 -15.38
CA ILE A 490 27.86 30.56 -14.75
C ILE A 490 27.79 30.47 -13.22
N SER A 491 26.83 29.71 -12.66
CA SER A 491 26.73 29.50 -11.21
C SER A 491 27.96 28.78 -10.66
N ASP A 492 28.45 27.76 -11.38
CA ASP A 492 29.68 27.07 -11.04
C ASP A 492 30.88 28.00 -11.12
N LYS A 493 31.05 28.72 -12.23
CA LYS A 493 32.14 29.70 -12.40
C LYS A 493 32.15 30.77 -11.31
N LEU A 494 31.00 31.35 -10.97
CA LEU A 494 30.88 32.37 -9.92
C LEU A 494 31.33 31.83 -8.55
N SER A 495 31.05 30.56 -8.26
CA SER A 495 31.38 29.94 -6.97
C SER A 495 32.86 29.58 -6.81
N HIS A 496 33.68 29.76 -7.85
CA HIS A 496 35.14 29.67 -7.76
C HIS A 496 35.78 30.98 -7.28
N TYR A 497 35.00 32.05 -7.18
CA TYR A 497 35.45 33.38 -6.77
C TYR A 497 34.85 33.77 -5.42
N SER A 498 35.49 34.71 -4.75
CA SER A 498 34.93 35.33 -3.55
C SER A 498 33.88 36.36 -3.94
N ILE A 499 32.68 36.28 -3.34
CA ILE A 499 31.56 37.22 -3.54
C ILE A 499 31.02 37.59 -2.15
N ASN A 500 30.82 38.88 -1.88
CA ASN A 500 30.33 39.38 -0.59
C ASN A 500 29.06 40.24 -0.68
N LEU A 501 28.26 40.02 -1.72
CA LEU A 501 26.98 40.70 -2.01
C LEU A 501 25.82 40.31 -1.06
N ASN A 502 26.11 40.19 0.24
CA ASN A 502 25.18 39.74 1.26
C ASN A 502 24.37 40.91 1.84
N LYS A 503 23.34 41.36 1.12
CA LYS A 503 22.28 42.18 1.71
C LYS A 503 21.18 41.26 2.22
N SER A 504 21.23 40.86 3.50
CA SER A 504 20.03 40.38 4.20
C SER A 504 19.33 41.57 4.85
N HIS A 505 18.01 41.67 4.66
CA HIS A 505 17.13 42.66 5.29
C HIS A 505 17.23 42.70 6.84
N ASN A 506 17.90 41.74 7.47
CA ASN A 506 18.02 41.61 8.93
C ASN A 506 19.46 41.75 9.48
N GLY A 507 20.43 42.23 8.69
CA GLY A 507 21.78 42.57 9.20
C GLY A 507 22.65 41.39 9.65
N ALA A 508 22.23 40.14 9.43
CA ALA A 508 23.04 38.95 9.67
C ALA A 508 23.94 38.66 8.46
N ARG A 509 25.26 38.81 8.64
CA ARG A 509 26.32 38.54 7.63
C ARG A 509 26.79 37.08 7.70
N ASP A 510 25.98 36.11 7.29
CA ASP A 510 26.41 34.70 7.41
C ASP A 510 25.98 33.72 6.31
N THR A 511 25.43 34.17 5.18
CA THR A 511 25.15 33.25 4.05
C THR A 511 26.10 33.49 2.89
N ALA A 512 26.75 32.43 2.39
CA ALA A 512 27.50 32.45 1.14
C ALA A 512 26.58 32.86 -0.03
N PHE A 513 27.18 33.38 -1.12
CA PHE A 513 26.43 33.77 -2.32
C PHE A 513 25.75 32.54 -2.95
N LYS A 514 24.41 32.51 -2.93
CA LYS A 514 23.63 31.41 -3.50
C LYS A 514 23.43 31.61 -5.00
N PRO A 515 23.28 30.53 -5.79
CA PRO A 515 22.94 30.65 -7.22
C PRO A 515 21.65 31.45 -7.47
N SER A 516 20.67 31.35 -6.57
CA SER A 516 19.43 32.14 -6.65
C SER A 516 19.63 33.64 -6.51
N ASN A 517 20.71 34.10 -5.86
CA ASN A 517 21.01 35.54 -5.81
C ASN A 517 21.34 36.09 -7.20
N ILE A 518 21.83 35.29 -8.15
CA ILE A 518 22.06 35.73 -9.54
C ILE A 518 20.78 36.32 -10.16
N LEU A 519 19.61 35.76 -9.78
CA LEU A 519 18.31 36.22 -10.26
C LEU A 519 17.93 37.60 -9.71
N GLU A 520 18.41 37.95 -8.51
CA GLU A 520 18.15 39.24 -7.84
C GLU A 520 18.91 40.38 -8.53
N TYR A 521 20.05 40.07 -9.17
CA TYR A 521 20.87 41.03 -9.93
C TYR A 521 20.51 41.06 -11.42
N ARG A 522 19.29 40.64 -11.79
CA ARG A 522 18.81 40.65 -13.18
C ARG A 522 18.90 42.03 -13.83
N ASP A 523 18.54 43.08 -13.09
CA ASP A 523 18.51 44.45 -13.62
C ASP A 523 19.84 45.18 -13.47
N CYS A 524 20.76 44.64 -12.64
CA CYS A 524 22.11 45.15 -12.45
C CYS A 524 23.20 44.05 -12.51
N PRO A 525 23.38 43.32 -13.64
CA PRO A 525 24.36 42.24 -13.74
C PRO A 525 25.82 42.68 -13.50
N LEU A 526 26.14 43.94 -13.81
CA LEU A 526 27.47 44.51 -13.60
C LEU A 526 27.86 44.61 -12.12
N ASP A 527 26.90 44.68 -11.20
CA ASP A 527 27.18 44.74 -9.76
C ASP A 527 27.85 43.44 -9.28
N ILE A 528 27.47 42.29 -9.85
CA ILE A 528 28.14 41.01 -9.60
C ILE A 528 29.59 41.09 -10.08
N ILE A 529 29.82 41.58 -11.30
CA ILE A 529 31.18 41.67 -11.86
C ILE A 529 32.04 42.66 -11.07
N SER A 530 31.50 43.81 -10.68
CA SER A 530 32.20 44.78 -9.85
C SER A 530 32.67 44.15 -8.54
N ASN A 531 31.79 43.41 -7.86
CA ASN A 531 32.16 42.73 -6.62
C ASN A 531 33.21 41.63 -6.81
N LEU A 532 33.12 40.89 -7.93
CA LEU A 532 34.14 39.91 -8.28
C LEU A 532 35.51 40.58 -8.49
N LEU A 533 35.56 41.70 -9.21
CA LEU A 533 36.81 42.43 -9.46
C LEU A 533 37.42 43.00 -8.17
N GLU A 534 36.58 43.47 -7.25
CA GLU A 534 36.99 43.98 -5.93
C GLU A 534 37.65 42.89 -5.07
N LEU A 535 36.99 41.73 -4.95
CA LEU A 535 37.39 40.69 -4.01
C LEU A 535 38.40 39.69 -4.57
N ASN A 536 38.62 39.69 -5.88
CA ASN A 536 39.51 38.75 -6.57
C ASN A 536 40.60 39.54 -7.32
N PRO A 537 41.72 39.91 -6.65
CA PRO A 537 42.67 40.95 -7.10
C PRO A 537 43.39 40.72 -8.42
N ARG A 538 43.20 39.57 -9.08
CA ARG A 538 43.80 39.27 -10.39
C ARG A 538 42.77 39.20 -11.52
N LEU A 539 41.48 39.30 -11.20
CA LEU A 539 40.40 39.09 -12.15
C LEU A 539 40.31 40.23 -13.19
N TYR A 540 40.78 41.44 -12.86
CA TYR A 540 40.85 42.56 -13.82
C TYR A 540 41.74 42.27 -15.04
N LYS A 541 42.59 41.23 -14.98
CA LYS A 541 43.41 40.77 -16.12
C LYS A 541 42.69 39.76 -17.01
N ASP A 542 41.58 39.20 -16.57
CA ASP A 542 40.82 38.16 -17.26
C ASP A 542 39.46 38.68 -17.74
N LEU A 543 39.52 39.70 -18.59
CA LEU A 543 38.35 40.24 -19.30
C LEU A 543 37.57 39.15 -20.06
N PRO A 544 38.19 38.15 -20.73
CA PRO A 544 37.44 37.08 -21.39
C PRO A 544 36.48 36.32 -20.45
N THR A 545 36.94 35.96 -19.25
CA THR A 545 36.08 35.23 -18.29
C THR A 545 34.95 36.09 -17.75
N THR A 546 35.23 37.32 -17.29
CA THR A 546 34.21 38.24 -16.76
C THR A 546 33.20 38.65 -17.84
N LYS A 547 33.65 38.81 -19.09
CA LYS A 547 32.78 39.01 -20.27
C LYS A 547 31.86 37.81 -20.49
N SER A 548 32.39 36.59 -20.42
CA SER A 548 31.57 35.37 -20.56
C SER A 548 30.56 35.20 -19.42
N LEU A 549 30.92 35.58 -18.19
CA LEU A 549 30.01 35.59 -17.04
C LEU A 549 28.89 36.59 -17.25
N LEU A 550 29.23 37.83 -17.61
CA LEU A 550 28.24 38.89 -17.84
C LEU A 550 27.26 38.48 -18.94
N PHE A 551 27.74 38.15 -20.13
CA PHE A 551 26.85 37.76 -21.22
C PHE A 551 26.11 36.44 -20.95
N GLY A 552 26.71 35.52 -20.21
CA GLY A 552 26.02 34.33 -19.71
C GLY A 552 24.82 34.70 -18.83
N ILE A 553 24.95 35.69 -17.94
CA ILE A 553 23.83 36.22 -17.14
C ILE A 553 22.75 36.79 -18.06
N TYR A 554 23.12 37.65 -19.03
CA TYR A 554 22.15 38.22 -19.98
C TYR A 554 21.38 37.14 -20.74
N ASP A 555 22.09 36.15 -21.29
CA ASP A 555 21.50 35.12 -22.13
C ASP A 555 20.63 34.16 -21.30
N SER A 556 21.10 33.72 -20.13
CA SER A 556 20.36 32.83 -19.22
C SER A 556 19.07 33.46 -18.67
N LEU A 557 19.12 34.73 -18.27
CA LEU A 557 17.96 35.44 -17.73
C LEU A 557 17.06 36.08 -18.80
N SER A 558 17.43 35.93 -20.08
CA SER A 558 16.73 36.57 -21.21
C SER A 558 16.63 38.09 -21.02
N ILE A 559 17.71 38.71 -20.59
CA ILE A 559 17.81 40.18 -20.46
C ILE A 559 18.01 40.74 -21.87
N ASN A 560 17.24 41.78 -22.22
CA ASN A 560 17.29 42.36 -23.55
C ASN A 560 18.67 42.97 -23.84
N ARG A 561 19.24 42.66 -25.02
CA ARG A 561 20.55 43.13 -25.50
C ARG A 561 20.47 43.98 -26.78
N GLU A 562 19.27 44.24 -27.29
CA GLU A 562 19.05 44.90 -28.58
C GLU A 562 19.83 46.22 -28.70
N GLY A 563 20.82 46.24 -29.60
CA GLY A 563 21.65 47.42 -29.88
C GLY A 563 22.61 47.89 -28.78
N GLN A 564 22.61 47.23 -27.60
CA GLN A 564 23.36 47.67 -26.41
C GLN A 564 24.57 46.80 -26.07
N THR A 565 24.82 45.70 -26.80
CA THR A 565 25.96 44.81 -26.52
C THR A 565 27.30 45.55 -26.54
N GLY A 566 27.52 46.45 -27.51
CA GLY A 566 28.74 47.28 -27.55
C GLY A 566 28.87 48.21 -26.34
N LYS A 567 27.76 48.78 -25.86
CA LYS A 567 27.73 49.61 -24.65
C LYS A 567 28.08 48.81 -23.40
N VAL A 568 27.49 47.63 -23.24
CA VAL A 568 27.77 46.71 -22.13
C VAL A 568 29.23 46.27 -22.11
N GLU A 569 29.83 46.02 -23.28
CA GLU A 569 31.27 45.71 -23.36
C GLU A 569 32.15 46.87 -22.90
N VAL A 570 31.80 48.11 -23.29
CA VAL A 570 32.52 49.32 -22.86
C VAL A 570 32.42 49.50 -21.34
N ASP A 571 31.22 49.41 -20.76
CA ASP A 571 31.02 49.52 -19.31
C ASP A 571 31.85 48.47 -18.55
N LEU A 572 31.86 47.23 -19.05
CA LEU A 572 32.66 46.15 -18.47
C LEU A 572 34.15 46.46 -18.50
N MET A 573 34.66 46.96 -19.63
CA MET A 573 36.07 47.31 -19.78
C MET A 573 36.45 48.48 -18.88
N VAL A 574 35.58 49.48 -18.73
CA VAL A 574 35.80 50.61 -17.80
C VAL A 574 35.92 50.12 -16.36
N LEU A 575 35.06 49.19 -15.91
CA LEU A 575 35.23 48.56 -14.60
C LEU A 575 36.60 47.86 -14.48
N HIS A 576 37.09 47.19 -15.52
CA HIS A 576 38.42 46.58 -15.48
C HIS A 576 39.54 47.62 -15.36
N ILE A 577 39.38 48.80 -15.95
CA ILE A 577 40.31 49.93 -15.78
C ILE A 577 40.29 50.39 -14.32
N ASP A 578 39.12 50.62 -13.74
CA ASP A 578 38.98 51.04 -12.34
C ASP A 578 39.73 50.08 -11.41
N TYR A 579 39.50 48.77 -11.56
CA TYR A 579 40.14 47.77 -10.70
C TYR A 579 41.61 47.49 -11.06
N ALA A 580 42.06 47.76 -12.30
CA ALA A 580 43.48 47.75 -12.64
C ALA A 580 44.23 48.87 -11.89
N LEU A 581 43.66 50.08 -11.85
CA LEU A 581 44.21 51.21 -11.09
C LEU A 581 44.22 50.93 -9.58
N VAL A 582 43.13 50.35 -9.04
CA VAL A 582 43.05 49.93 -7.62
C VAL A 582 44.17 48.93 -7.27
N ASN A 583 44.52 48.04 -8.20
CA ASN A 583 45.58 47.04 -8.02
C ASN A 583 46.97 47.52 -8.51
N LEU A 584 47.14 48.84 -8.71
CA LEU A 584 48.40 49.49 -9.08
C LEU A 584 48.98 49.00 -10.42
N ASP A 585 48.14 48.62 -11.38
CA ASP A 585 48.56 48.15 -12.70
C ASP A 585 48.17 49.15 -13.80
N PHE A 586 48.99 50.17 -13.97
CA PHE A 586 48.79 51.20 -14.98
C PHE A 586 48.87 50.66 -16.42
N GLY A 587 49.70 49.64 -16.67
CA GLY A 587 49.86 49.07 -18.00
C GLY A 587 48.55 48.46 -18.51
N THR A 588 47.91 47.64 -17.69
CA THR A 588 46.61 47.04 -18.00
C THR A 588 45.52 48.11 -18.15
N ALA A 589 45.49 49.10 -17.25
CA ALA A 589 44.54 50.21 -17.31
C ALA A 589 44.67 50.99 -18.64
N TYR A 590 45.90 51.30 -19.06
CA TYR A 590 46.19 52.02 -20.30
C TYR A 590 45.77 51.22 -21.54
N GLU A 591 46.12 49.93 -21.62
CA GLU A 591 45.79 49.08 -22.76
C GLU A 591 44.27 48.98 -22.97
N LEU A 592 43.53 48.71 -21.88
CA LEU A 592 42.08 48.68 -21.90
C LEU A 592 41.48 50.05 -22.24
N GLY A 593 41.98 51.12 -21.62
CA GLY A 593 41.50 52.47 -21.88
C GLY A 593 41.69 52.89 -23.33
N LYS A 594 42.85 52.58 -23.91
CA LYS A 594 43.13 52.82 -25.32
C LYS A 594 42.15 52.07 -26.22
N GLN A 595 41.90 50.79 -25.92
CA GLN A 595 40.99 49.93 -26.67
C GLN A 595 39.53 50.41 -26.56
N VAL A 596 39.08 50.88 -25.39
CA VAL A 596 37.73 51.44 -25.20
C VAL A 596 37.51 52.66 -26.10
N PHE A 597 38.48 53.58 -26.16
CA PHE A 597 38.37 54.73 -27.06
C PHE A 597 38.32 54.31 -28.54
N GLU A 598 39.09 53.30 -28.96
CA GLU A 598 39.05 52.79 -30.34
C GLU A 598 37.66 52.19 -30.68
N ILE A 599 37.12 51.35 -29.78
CA ILE A 599 35.77 50.77 -29.93
C ILE A 599 34.70 51.87 -30.04
N CYS A 600 34.77 52.90 -29.19
CA CYS A 600 33.80 53.99 -29.20
C CYS A 600 33.93 54.88 -30.46
N GLN A 601 35.15 55.11 -30.95
CA GLN A 601 35.40 55.83 -32.20
C GLN A 601 34.77 55.12 -33.39
N GLU A 602 34.93 53.80 -33.49
CA GLU A 602 34.30 52.98 -34.54
C GLU A 602 32.78 52.94 -34.42
N ALA A 603 32.25 52.88 -33.20
CA ALA A 603 30.81 52.87 -32.94
C ALA A 603 30.14 54.24 -33.16
N GLY A 604 30.93 55.31 -33.34
CA GLY A 604 30.48 56.63 -33.75
C GLY A 604 30.19 57.60 -32.60
N GLN A 605 29.80 58.82 -32.98
CA GLN A 605 29.69 59.97 -32.07
C GLN A 605 28.73 59.77 -30.89
N HIS A 606 27.68 58.96 -31.07
CA HIS A 606 26.76 58.64 -29.97
C HIS A 606 27.47 57.87 -28.83
N MET A 607 28.29 56.87 -29.17
CA MET A 607 29.05 56.10 -28.19
C MET A 607 30.20 56.90 -27.58
N MET A 608 30.89 57.72 -28.38
CA MET A 608 31.91 58.65 -27.87
C MET A 608 31.34 59.62 -26.84
N LYS A 609 30.15 60.19 -27.10
CA LYS A 609 29.46 61.06 -26.13
C LYS A 609 29.04 60.30 -24.86
N ALA A 610 28.48 59.09 -24.99
CA ALA A 610 28.09 58.28 -23.85
C ALA A 610 29.30 57.87 -22.98
N LEU A 611 30.42 57.50 -23.61
CA LEU A 611 31.69 57.23 -22.91
C LEU A 611 32.14 58.44 -22.09
N GLY A 612 32.08 59.64 -22.69
CA GLY A 612 32.43 60.88 -22.03
C GLY A 612 31.50 61.21 -20.85
N ASP A 613 30.20 61.24 -21.09
CA ASP A 613 29.21 61.61 -20.07
C ASP A 613 29.19 60.65 -18.87
N GLU A 614 29.35 59.34 -19.12
CA GLU A 614 29.22 58.30 -18.08
C GLU A 614 30.56 57.95 -17.40
N HIS A 615 31.67 57.95 -18.15
CA HIS A 615 32.92 57.30 -17.72
C HIS A 615 34.16 58.21 -17.72
N TRP A 616 34.03 59.51 -17.97
CA TRP A 616 35.20 60.43 -18.01
C TRP A 616 36.06 60.37 -16.74
N LEU A 617 35.43 60.13 -15.58
CA LEU A 617 36.10 60.13 -14.29
C LEU A 617 37.16 59.02 -14.20
N THR A 618 36.90 57.83 -14.75
CA THR A 618 37.87 56.72 -14.79
C THR A 618 39.10 57.10 -15.60
N PHE A 619 38.92 57.72 -16.77
CA PHE A 619 40.03 58.16 -17.62
C PHE A 619 40.80 59.33 -17.00
N TYR A 620 40.11 60.24 -16.30
CA TYR A 620 40.76 61.30 -15.53
C TYR A 620 41.59 60.72 -14.37
N GLN A 621 41.04 59.76 -13.62
CA GLN A 621 41.75 59.04 -12.56
C GLN A 621 42.96 58.28 -13.09
N MET A 622 42.87 57.67 -14.28
CA MET A 622 44.03 57.06 -14.95
C MET A 622 45.11 58.09 -15.27
N GLY A 623 44.74 59.26 -15.80
CA GLY A 623 45.66 60.38 -16.03
C GLY A 623 46.22 61.04 -14.76
N LYS A 624 45.61 60.76 -13.61
CA LYS A 624 46.02 61.23 -12.28
C LYS A 624 46.61 60.11 -11.42
N PHE A 625 46.75 58.90 -11.95
CA PHE A 625 47.19 57.73 -11.20
C PHE A 625 48.61 57.94 -10.66
N VAL A 626 48.81 57.53 -9.41
CA VAL A 626 50.12 57.56 -8.73
C VAL A 626 50.32 56.21 -8.05
N ASP A 627 51.40 55.52 -8.38
CA ASP A 627 51.80 54.30 -7.67
C ASP A 627 52.68 54.67 -6.47
N PRO A 628 52.28 54.30 -5.23
CA PRO A 628 53.10 54.51 -4.03
C PRO A 628 54.45 53.78 -4.08
N ASN A 629 54.61 52.81 -4.98
CA ASN A 629 55.79 51.98 -5.09
C ASN A 629 56.80 52.51 -6.14
N TRP A 630 56.50 53.61 -6.83
CA TRP A 630 57.45 54.21 -7.76
C TRP A 630 58.70 54.72 -7.05
N VAL A 631 59.85 54.56 -7.72
CA VAL A 631 61.15 54.96 -7.19
C VAL A 631 61.15 56.47 -6.95
N ASP A 632 61.58 56.89 -5.76
CA ASP A 632 61.61 58.28 -5.32
C ASP A 632 60.22 58.99 -5.29
N ASN A 633 59.11 58.24 -5.36
CA ASN A 633 57.76 58.76 -5.58
C ASN A 633 57.64 59.57 -6.88
N GLU A 634 58.53 59.34 -7.84
CA GLU A 634 58.55 60.04 -9.13
C GLU A 634 57.81 59.21 -10.18
N ILE A 635 56.96 59.86 -10.98
CA ILE A 635 56.21 59.20 -12.05
C ILE A 635 57.21 58.70 -13.10
N PRO A 636 57.21 57.43 -13.54
CA PRO A 636 58.06 57.00 -14.64
C PRO A 636 57.79 57.78 -15.93
N THR A 637 58.83 58.13 -16.69
CA THR A 637 58.71 59.06 -17.83
C THR A 637 57.74 58.55 -18.90
N GLU A 638 57.75 57.26 -19.19
CA GLU A 638 56.80 56.63 -20.11
C GLU A 638 55.35 56.68 -19.60
N ILE A 639 55.13 56.57 -18.29
CA ILE A 639 53.79 56.69 -17.70
C ILE A 639 53.27 58.12 -17.85
N ILE A 640 54.12 59.15 -17.68
CA ILE A 640 53.75 60.55 -17.93
C ILE A 640 53.22 60.72 -19.36
N VAL A 641 53.95 60.21 -20.35
CA VAL A 641 53.58 60.30 -21.77
C VAL A 641 52.23 59.63 -22.03
N LEU A 642 52.01 58.45 -21.46
CA LEU A 642 50.76 57.69 -21.61
C LEU A 642 49.58 58.38 -20.91
N GLN A 643 49.78 58.94 -19.71
CA GLN A 643 48.78 59.72 -18.99
C GLN A 643 48.38 60.99 -19.76
N MET A 644 49.36 61.73 -20.28
CA MET A 644 49.10 62.88 -21.15
C MET A 644 48.32 62.49 -22.41
N SER A 645 48.64 61.34 -23.02
CA SER A 645 47.92 60.85 -24.20
C SER A 645 46.44 60.54 -23.90
N ILE A 646 46.15 59.84 -22.79
CA ILE A 646 44.77 59.55 -22.37
C ILE A 646 44.00 60.84 -22.10
N LEU A 647 44.57 61.78 -21.34
CA LEU A 647 43.91 63.05 -21.03
C LEU A 647 43.65 63.85 -22.31
N GLY A 648 44.58 63.83 -23.27
CA GLY A 648 44.40 64.43 -24.58
C GLY A 648 43.23 63.81 -25.37
N ARG A 649 43.07 62.48 -25.33
CA ARG A 649 41.89 61.80 -25.91
C ARG A 649 40.61 62.09 -25.14
N LEU A 650 40.70 62.21 -23.82
CA LEU A 650 39.56 62.50 -22.95
C LEU A 650 38.96 63.88 -23.22
N LEU A 651 39.78 64.89 -23.55
CA LEU A 651 39.32 66.23 -23.92
C LEU A 651 38.39 66.26 -25.15
N GLU A 652 38.42 65.22 -26.00
CA GLU A 652 37.49 65.09 -27.14
C GLU A 652 36.06 64.82 -26.69
N VAL A 653 35.86 64.16 -25.54
CA VAL A 653 34.56 63.60 -25.13
C VAL A 653 34.08 63.97 -23.73
N CYS A 654 34.95 64.44 -22.83
CA CYS A 654 34.57 64.71 -21.44
C CYS A 654 33.50 65.81 -21.34
N PRO A 655 32.67 65.80 -20.26
CA PRO A 655 31.71 66.86 -20.00
C PRO A 655 32.41 68.23 -19.98
N LEU A 656 31.76 69.23 -20.58
CA LEU A 656 32.31 70.59 -20.67
C LEU A 656 32.66 71.20 -19.30
N GLU A 657 31.97 70.76 -18.26
CA GLU A 657 32.18 71.16 -16.87
C GLU A 657 33.56 70.74 -16.33
N GLU A 658 34.16 69.68 -16.89
CA GLU A 658 35.35 69.02 -16.35
C GLU A 658 36.61 69.25 -17.20
N VAL A 659 36.47 69.95 -18.34
CA VAL A 659 37.57 70.27 -19.25
C VAL A 659 38.73 70.96 -18.53
N GLU A 660 38.44 71.92 -17.63
CA GLU A 660 39.46 72.68 -16.91
C GLU A 660 40.37 71.78 -16.05
N ILE A 661 39.78 70.85 -15.29
CA ILE A 661 40.54 69.97 -14.40
C ILE A 661 41.33 68.92 -15.19
N VAL A 662 40.80 68.46 -16.33
CA VAL A 662 41.49 67.54 -17.26
C VAL A 662 42.70 68.23 -17.88
N THR A 663 42.54 69.45 -18.41
CA THR A 663 43.64 70.24 -18.99
C THR A 663 44.70 70.61 -17.94
N SER A 664 44.28 70.93 -16.71
CA SER A 664 45.21 71.27 -15.62
C SER A 664 46.13 70.09 -15.25
N GLN A 665 45.58 68.88 -15.20
CA GLN A 665 46.38 67.66 -14.98
C GLN A 665 47.34 67.41 -16.14
N TRP A 666 46.87 67.56 -17.38
CA TRP A 666 47.71 67.42 -18.58
C TRP A 666 48.89 68.41 -18.57
N SER A 667 48.65 69.68 -18.23
CA SER A 667 49.69 70.70 -18.13
C SER A 667 50.68 70.41 -17.01
N THR A 668 50.23 69.87 -15.87
CA THR A 668 51.12 69.48 -14.77
C THR A 668 52.10 68.39 -15.20
N LEU A 669 51.60 67.38 -15.91
CA LEU A 669 52.40 66.30 -16.47
C LEU A 669 53.37 66.78 -17.56
N GLU A 670 52.94 67.73 -18.40
CA GLU A 670 53.79 68.33 -19.43
C GLU A 670 54.97 69.11 -18.83
N LEU A 671 54.70 69.92 -17.80
CA LEU A 671 55.74 70.67 -17.10
C LEU A 671 56.78 69.73 -16.47
N GLU A 672 56.32 68.65 -15.82
CA GLU A 672 57.19 67.62 -15.26
C GLU A 672 58.00 66.89 -16.34
N LEU A 673 57.39 66.52 -17.47
CA LEU A 673 58.09 65.90 -18.60
C LEU A 673 59.17 66.82 -19.17
N SER A 674 58.86 68.11 -19.32
CA SER A 674 59.78 69.11 -19.87
C SER A 674 61.01 69.36 -18.99
N ALA A 675 60.89 69.07 -17.68
CA ALA A 675 61.98 69.19 -16.71
C ALA A 675 62.96 67.99 -16.73
N ARG A 676 62.64 66.91 -17.46
CA ARG A 676 63.44 65.68 -17.49
C ARG A 676 64.49 65.65 -18.60
N ASP A 677 65.65 65.08 -18.30
CA ASP A 677 66.68 64.77 -19.30
C ASP A 677 66.34 63.44 -19.99
N LEU A 678 65.65 63.50 -21.13
CA LEU A 678 65.28 62.33 -21.93
C LEU A 678 66.48 61.58 -22.53
N VAL A 679 67.70 62.14 -22.50
CA VAL A 679 68.92 61.48 -23.00
C VAL A 679 69.53 60.58 -21.91
N LYS A 680 69.37 60.95 -20.63
CA LYS A 680 69.89 60.21 -19.47
C LYS A 680 68.80 60.06 -18.42
N ASP A 681 67.71 59.42 -18.84
CA ASP A 681 66.51 59.35 -18.03
C ASP A 681 66.72 58.43 -16.81
N LYS A 682 66.66 59.02 -15.61
CA LYS A 682 66.78 58.32 -14.32
C LYS A 682 65.54 57.46 -14.02
N TYR A 683 64.40 57.80 -14.61
CA TYR A 683 63.08 57.28 -14.23
C TYR A 683 62.36 56.54 -15.36
N ALA A 684 63.04 56.25 -16.48
CA ALA A 684 62.52 55.36 -17.52
C ALA A 684 62.46 53.91 -16.99
N LEU A 685 61.38 53.18 -17.28
CA LEU A 685 61.25 51.77 -16.85
C LEU A 685 62.24 50.87 -17.61
N ASP A 686 62.64 51.26 -18.82
CA ASP A 686 63.65 50.59 -19.65
C ASP A 686 65.11 50.76 -19.16
N GLY A 687 65.36 51.52 -18.09
CA GLY A 687 66.68 51.78 -17.52
C GLY A 687 67.44 50.57 -16.96
N GLN A 688 66.89 49.34 -17.05
CA GLN A 688 67.59 48.10 -16.71
C GLN A 688 68.17 47.33 -17.91
N ASN A 689 67.96 47.74 -19.17
CA ASN A 689 68.66 47.14 -20.32
C ASN A 689 69.06 48.20 -21.36
N ASP A 690 70.37 48.31 -21.61
CA ASP A 690 70.98 49.18 -22.61
C ASP A 690 70.41 48.93 -24.02
N ASN A 691 69.37 49.67 -24.43
CA ASN A 691 69.06 49.92 -25.84
C ASN A 691 68.17 51.17 -26.05
N LYS A 692 68.83 52.26 -26.49
CA LYS A 692 68.35 53.48 -27.16
C LYS A 692 66.82 53.72 -27.30
N SER A 693 66.37 54.71 -26.54
CA SER A 693 65.14 55.53 -26.55
C SER A 693 64.16 55.40 -27.74
N LYS A 694 63.00 54.77 -27.51
CA LYS A 694 61.76 54.92 -28.31
C LYS A 694 60.91 56.15 -27.92
N VAL A 695 61.24 56.81 -26.80
CA VAL A 695 60.44 57.91 -26.20
C VAL A 695 60.37 59.17 -27.08
N GLY A 696 61.44 59.50 -27.80
CA GLY A 696 61.51 60.71 -28.64
C GLY A 696 60.60 60.72 -29.88
N GLY A 697 60.10 59.55 -30.31
CA GLY A 697 59.13 59.45 -31.41
C GLY A 697 57.71 59.74 -30.98
N ILE A 698 57.32 59.24 -29.81
CA ILE A 698 55.95 59.36 -29.26
C ILE A 698 55.65 60.79 -28.81
N ALA A 699 56.63 61.48 -28.20
CA ALA A 699 56.47 62.87 -27.79
C ALA A 699 56.13 63.80 -28.97
N ARG A 700 56.73 63.59 -30.16
CA ARG A 700 56.48 64.43 -31.35
C ARG A 700 55.08 64.27 -31.95
N GLU A 701 54.45 63.11 -31.85
CA GLU A 701 53.07 62.90 -32.33
C GLU A 701 52.03 63.56 -31.39
N ILE A 702 52.27 63.54 -30.07
CA ILE A 702 51.34 64.09 -29.08
C ILE A 702 51.29 65.63 -29.12
N PHE A 703 52.45 66.30 -29.25
CA PHE A 703 52.48 67.77 -29.35
C PHE A 703 51.76 68.31 -30.59
N HIS A 704 51.55 67.49 -31.63
CA HIS A 704 50.86 67.93 -32.85
C HIS A 704 49.33 67.91 -32.72
N ASN A 705 48.78 67.06 -31.85
CA ASN A 705 47.32 66.91 -31.70
C ASN A 705 46.68 67.97 -30.77
N VAL A 706 47.44 68.55 -29.84
CA VAL A 706 46.93 69.57 -28.89
C VAL A 706 47.00 70.99 -29.47
N THR A 707 47.91 71.29 -30.40
CA THR A 707 48.07 72.63 -30.99
C THR A 707 46.98 73.04 -31.99
N ASN A 708 45.97 72.19 -32.22
CA ASN A 708 44.82 72.47 -33.11
C ASN A 708 43.51 72.76 -32.34
N PHE A 709 43.59 73.03 -31.04
CA PHE A 709 42.47 73.55 -30.23
C PHE A 709 42.66 75.03 -29.88
#